data_AF-A0A972P755-F1
#
_entry.id   AF-A0A972P755-F1
#
_cell.length_a   1.000
_cell.length_b   1.000
_cell.length_c   1.000
_cell.angle_alpha   90.00
_cell.angle_beta   90.00
_cell.angle_gamma   90.00
#
_symmetry.space_group_name_H-M   'P 1'
#
loop_
_entity.id
_entity.type
_entity.pdbx_description
1 polymer ?
#
loop_
_entity_poly.entity_id
_entity_poly.type
_entity_poly.pdbx_seq_one_letter_code
_entity_poly.pdbx_strand_id
1 'polypeptide(L)'
;MPDVDLGYAIGLKPEEAIRYFREKGYTFTWNWQEMWQEAHAKAFTVAKVTQLDILEDIRGAVQKALDEGTTLRDFQKNLTPILQAKGWWGKQKVADPAGDAQEVQLGSPRRLKTIYRTNLQTSFMAGRWKEQVENADDRPYLQYVAVMDRRTRPSHARLHGRVYRYDDPFWKAFYPPNGWGCRCRTRALSEANVEARGLTVHKTNPAQITWEDRVINRAGEMRPVAVYHDHFLGRFETDPGWSYNPGEAKWNLEDLLQQRLARRKAARKPRAKKTAPAGFNPEDLRPIPDTRKGSMPGGLYKDSQGQRYYVKFYQDPNHARSEFAANAIYRKLGVEVPELRLAEMAAPGGERKLAVISTWRDDLKRVGAAEMVKHPEELARVFQASALVKNWDVVGLEYDNLLLAKNGRLVLIDSGGSFRFRAQGGAKAFEDIPLEIKSFRDPRINQQSAKVFNETFGKDAWLEARGAESLLGLDKAAVRKIFREAGFEASEIDSLTETLWKRRQWLIDRYDLENKLVPQGFGKHLEEFKKWGMAAWTPNDVGGLVNGAIERGFAAEVEALVGKFEAYVNSTIHPWGRGVLRNLFREWSFGSSSEGGATIKLWTESRFGTLTKYHSSRTSRHEVSSALEDGIRRSLQNARIPRETVFELLDAEYEFQQYLMRRLHGYDEITAIRFMSRSEFTSSFRRGAFSGNSVQSVTVKSDGFGGQRCVRMYHRVENTIKTYYQGLKYMHFGRSESEYIVIGRAVRADVIR
;
A
#
# COMPACT_ATOMS: atom_id res chain seq x y z
N MET A 1 5.31 16.63 -28.92
CA MET A 1 4.64 15.67 -28.02
C MET A 1 4.68 14.30 -28.70
N PRO A 2 5.31 13.27 -28.10
CA PRO A 2 5.31 11.94 -28.70
C PRO A 2 3.90 11.33 -28.65
N ASP A 3 3.46 10.71 -29.74
CA ASP A 3 2.17 10.02 -29.82
C ASP A 3 2.17 8.85 -28.81
N VAL A 4 1.12 8.75 -28.00
CA VAL A 4 0.97 7.70 -26.98
C VAL A 4 1.00 6.34 -27.66
N ASP A 5 2.01 5.54 -27.32
CA ASP A 5 2.12 4.14 -27.69
C ASP A 5 1.01 3.33 -26.99
N LEU A 6 0.00 2.96 -27.76
CA LEU A 6 -1.15 2.19 -27.28
C LEU A 6 -0.77 0.75 -26.93
N GLY A 7 0.36 0.23 -27.42
CA GLY A 7 0.90 -1.08 -27.03
C GLY A 7 1.35 -1.07 -25.56
N TYR A 8 2.01 0.02 -25.13
CA TYR A 8 2.41 0.20 -23.74
C TYR A 8 1.23 0.43 -22.77
N ALA A 9 0.10 0.92 -23.27
CA ALA A 9 -1.11 1.17 -22.47
C ALA A 9 -1.95 -0.09 -22.17
N ILE A 10 -1.61 -1.23 -22.79
CA ILE A 10 -2.33 -2.51 -22.69
C ILE A 10 -1.35 -3.59 -22.19
N GLY A 11 -0.78 -3.41 -21.00
CA GLY A 11 0.06 -4.42 -20.34
C GLY A 11 -0.76 -5.59 -19.79
N LEU A 12 -1.40 -6.40 -20.66
CA LEU A 12 -1.95 -7.72 -20.35
C LEU A 12 -1.69 -8.67 -21.54
N LYS A 13 -1.69 -9.97 -21.24
CA LYS A 13 -1.25 -11.05 -22.12
C LYS A 13 -2.02 -11.12 -23.47
N PRO A 14 -1.35 -11.15 -24.64
CA PRO A 14 -1.96 -11.05 -25.97
C PRO A 14 -2.90 -12.20 -26.38
N GLU A 15 -2.77 -13.38 -25.78
CA GLU A 15 -3.27 -14.65 -26.33
C GLU A 15 -4.81 -14.74 -26.39
N GLU A 16 -5.50 -14.13 -25.41
CA GLU A 16 -6.96 -14.12 -25.34
C GLU A 16 -7.62 -13.12 -26.29
N ALA A 17 -6.97 -11.96 -26.51
CA ALA A 17 -7.40 -10.98 -27.50
C ALA A 17 -7.24 -11.53 -28.93
N ILE A 18 -6.14 -12.27 -29.16
CA ILE A 18 -5.88 -13.01 -30.39
C ILE A 18 -6.97 -14.07 -30.63
N ARG A 19 -7.30 -14.88 -29.62
CA ARG A 19 -8.35 -15.90 -29.71
C ARG A 19 -9.73 -15.30 -29.99
N TYR A 20 -10.09 -14.22 -29.29
CA TYR A 20 -11.36 -13.51 -29.51
C TYR A 20 -11.54 -13.08 -30.98
N PHE A 21 -10.48 -12.56 -31.61
CA PHE A 21 -10.55 -12.10 -33.00
C PHE A 21 -10.55 -13.26 -34.02
N ARG A 22 -9.79 -14.35 -33.76
CA ARG A 22 -9.76 -15.55 -34.62
C ARG A 22 -11.14 -16.20 -34.77
N GLU A 23 -11.95 -16.17 -33.73
CA GLU A 23 -13.28 -16.80 -33.70
C GLU A 23 -14.42 -15.93 -34.27
N LYS A 24 -14.16 -14.69 -34.73
CA LYS A 24 -15.19 -13.87 -35.39
C LYS A 24 -15.50 -14.38 -36.80
N GLY A 25 -16.78 -14.61 -37.11
CA GLY A 25 -17.25 -14.93 -38.47
C GLY A 25 -17.27 -13.73 -39.42
N TYR A 26 -17.52 -13.95 -40.72
CA TYR A 26 -17.67 -12.88 -41.72
C TYR A 26 -19.14 -12.45 -41.88
N THR A 27 -19.39 -11.15 -42.03
CA THR A 27 -20.72 -10.63 -42.42
C THR A 27 -20.54 -9.37 -43.27
N PHE A 28 -21.37 -9.17 -44.29
CA PHE A 28 -21.33 -7.97 -45.13
C PHE A 28 -22.30 -6.92 -44.61
N THR A 29 -21.87 -5.66 -44.51
CA THR A 29 -22.78 -4.54 -44.22
C THR A 29 -22.49 -3.34 -45.08
N TRP A 30 -23.55 -2.69 -45.56
CA TRP A 30 -23.46 -1.47 -46.36
C TRP A 30 -23.21 -0.27 -45.45
N ASN A 31 -24.00 -0.13 -44.39
CA ASN A 31 -23.79 0.81 -43.29
C ASN A 31 -23.25 0.09 -42.06
N TRP A 32 -22.48 0.80 -41.19
CA TRP A 32 -22.00 0.19 -39.96
C TRP A 32 -23.15 -0.08 -38.97
N GLN A 33 -24.25 0.66 -39.10
CA GLN A 33 -25.46 0.59 -38.28
C GLN A 33 -26.31 -0.67 -38.55
N GLU A 34 -26.11 -1.34 -39.69
CA GLU A 34 -26.82 -2.59 -40.04
C GLU A 34 -26.41 -3.76 -39.13
N MET A 35 -25.24 -3.68 -38.52
CA MET A 35 -24.84 -4.57 -37.44
C MET A 35 -24.90 -3.78 -36.13
N TRP A 36 -25.76 -4.20 -35.20
CA TRP A 36 -26.06 -3.44 -33.99
C TRP A 36 -25.41 -4.08 -32.75
N GLN A 37 -24.76 -3.25 -31.91
CA GLN A 37 -24.20 -3.59 -30.60
C GLN A 37 -23.46 -4.96 -30.56
N GLU A 38 -24.04 -5.98 -29.91
CA GLU A 38 -23.43 -7.29 -29.69
C GLU A 38 -23.11 -8.05 -30.99
N ALA A 39 -23.77 -7.74 -32.10
CA ALA A 39 -23.47 -8.35 -33.38
C ALA A 39 -22.03 -8.01 -33.86
N HIS A 40 -21.49 -6.82 -33.50
CA HIS A 40 -20.08 -6.46 -33.72
C HIS A 40 -19.09 -7.30 -32.89
N ALA A 41 -19.55 -7.94 -31.83
CA ALA A 41 -18.73 -8.86 -31.04
C ALA A 41 -18.61 -10.25 -31.69
N LYS A 42 -19.58 -10.65 -32.52
CA LYS A 42 -19.69 -12.01 -33.08
C LYS A 42 -19.23 -12.11 -34.55
N ALA A 43 -19.32 -11.01 -35.32
CA ALA A 43 -18.86 -10.96 -36.70
C ALA A 43 -17.89 -9.80 -36.97
N PHE A 44 -16.94 -10.00 -37.88
CA PHE A 44 -16.05 -8.97 -38.39
C PHE A 44 -16.67 -8.36 -39.66
N THR A 45 -16.95 -7.06 -39.63
CA THR A 45 -17.47 -6.33 -40.78
C THR A 45 -16.77 -5.00 -40.94
N VAL A 46 -16.73 -4.52 -42.19
CA VAL A 46 -16.27 -3.18 -42.53
C VAL A 46 -17.34 -2.62 -43.45
N ALA A 47 -17.98 -1.51 -43.04
CA ALA A 47 -19.04 -0.88 -43.84
C ALA A 47 -18.61 -0.70 -45.30
N LYS A 48 -19.51 -0.82 -46.28
CA LYS A 48 -19.20 -0.58 -47.71
C LYS A 48 -18.05 -1.46 -48.27
N VAL A 49 -17.78 -2.60 -47.63
CA VAL A 49 -17.00 -3.69 -48.22
C VAL A 49 -18.01 -4.75 -48.62
N THR A 50 -18.26 -4.85 -49.92
CA THR A 50 -19.22 -5.80 -50.52
C THR A 50 -18.53 -7.00 -51.16
N GLN A 51 -17.18 -6.99 -51.23
CA GLN A 51 -16.38 -8.10 -51.74
C GLN A 51 -15.71 -8.84 -50.58
N LEU A 52 -15.84 -10.17 -50.57
CA LEU A 52 -15.31 -11.03 -49.51
C LEU A 52 -13.79 -10.90 -49.37
N ASP A 53 -13.09 -10.78 -50.49
CA ASP A 53 -11.64 -10.73 -50.57
C ASP A 53 -11.05 -9.45 -49.96
N ILE A 54 -11.70 -8.29 -50.14
CA ILE A 54 -11.31 -7.04 -49.47
C ILE A 54 -11.55 -7.15 -47.95
N LEU A 55 -12.65 -7.79 -47.54
CA LEU A 55 -12.96 -7.97 -46.12
C LEU A 55 -11.95 -8.92 -45.46
N GLU A 56 -11.54 -9.97 -46.17
CA GLU A 56 -10.49 -10.92 -45.77
C GLU A 56 -9.13 -10.26 -45.63
N ASP A 57 -8.72 -9.40 -46.57
CA ASP A 57 -7.45 -8.67 -46.47
C ASP A 57 -7.42 -7.75 -45.25
N ILE A 58 -8.51 -7.00 -45.01
CA ILE A 58 -8.60 -6.11 -43.86
C ILE A 58 -8.61 -6.93 -42.56
N ARG A 59 -9.35 -8.04 -42.51
CA ARG A 59 -9.36 -8.95 -41.34
C ARG A 59 -7.99 -9.53 -41.08
N GLY A 60 -7.31 -10.03 -42.12
CA GLY A 60 -5.97 -10.60 -42.03
C GLY A 60 -4.94 -9.59 -41.53
N ALA A 61 -5.00 -8.35 -42.01
CA ALA A 61 -4.13 -7.28 -41.53
C ALA A 61 -4.40 -6.93 -40.05
N VAL A 62 -5.66 -6.96 -39.60
CA VAL A 62 -6.01 -6.74 -38.19
C VAL A 62 -5.59 -7.91 -37.31
N GLN A 63 -5.76 -9.16 -37.78
CA GLN A 63 -5.27 -10.35 -37.08
C GLN A 63 -3.75 -10.28 -36.91
N LYS A 64 -3.03 -9.95 -37.98
CA LYS A 64 -1.57 -9.78 -37.95
C LYS A 64 -1.16 -8.70 -36.94
N ALA A 65 -1.91 -7.60 -36.87
CA ALA A 65 -1.66 -6.56 -35.88
C ALA A 65 -1.89 -7.03 -34.43
N LEU A 66 -2.85 -7.92 -34.20
CA LEU A 66 -3.07 -8.53 -32.88
C LEU A 66 -2.02 -9.59 -32.52
N ASP A 67 -1.60 -10.38 -33.50
CA ASP A 67 -0.65 -11.49 -33.31
C ASP A 67 0.79 -11.00 -33.15
N GLU A 68 1.19 -9.99 -33.93
CA GLU A 68 2.58 -9.52 -34.02
C GLU A 68 2.81 -8.14 -33.39
N GLY A 69 1.74 -7.43 -32.97
CA GLY A 69 1.85 -6.11 -32.35
C GLY A 69 2.30 -4.98 -33.30
N THR A 70 2.02 -5.09 -34.61
CA THR A 70 2.42 -4.11 -35.63
C THR A 70 1.88 -2.70 -35.35
N THR A 71 2.55 -1.63 -35.80
CA THR A 71 2.05 -0.26 -35.57
C THR A 71 0.96 0.15 -36.56
N LEU A 72 0.21 1.23 -36.26
CA LEU A 72 -0.74 1.83 -37.21
C LEU A 72 -0.06 2.23 -38.54
N ARG A 73 1.20 2.68 -38.47
CA ARG A 73 1.98 3.05 -39.65
C ARG A 73 2.23 1.83 -40.53
N ASP A 74 2.60 0.70 -39.94
CA ASP A 74 2.83 -0.56 -40.66
C ASP A 74 1.53 -1.10 -41.23
N PHE A 75 0.44 -1.04 -40.45
CA PHE A 75 -0.90 -1.42 -40.90
C PHE A 75 -1.32 -0.64 -42.15
N GLN A 76 -1.15 0.68 -42.16
CA GLN A 76 -1.44 1.52 -43.32
C GLN A 76 -0.48 1.24 -44.48
N LYS A 77 0.83 1.18 -44.22
CA LYS A 77 1.85 0.95 -45.25
C LYS A 77 1.62 -0.36 -46.01
N ASN A 78 1.23 -1.42 -45.30
CA ASN A 78 1.08 -2.76 -45.88
C ASN A 78 -0.29 -2.95 -46.55
N LEU A 79 -1.37 -2.41 -45.97
CA LEU A 79 -2.72 -2.66 -46.45
C LEU A 79 -3.16 -1.67 -47.54
N THR A 80 -2.66 -0.42 -47.53
CA THR A 80 -3.00 0.57 -48.56
C THR A 80 -2.73 0.11 -50.00
N PRO A 81 -1.56 -0.42 -50.37
CA PRO A 81 -1.32 -0.84 -51.76
C PRO A 81 -2.23 -2.00 -52.20
N ILE A 82 -2.54 -2.93 -51.30
CA ILE A 82 -3.45 -4.05 -51.56
C ILE A 82 -4.85 -3.53 -51.89
N LEU A 83 -5.38 -2.63 -51.05
CA LEU A 83 -6.71 -2.05 -51.24
C LEU A 83 -6.79 -1.14 -52.47
N GLN A 84 -5.71 -0.45 -52.81
CA GLN A 84 -5.63 0.35 -54.03
C GLN A 84 -5.65 -0.52 -55.29
N ALA A 85 -4.89 -1.62 -55.31
CA ALA A 85 -4.89 -2.57 -56.41
C ALA A 85 -6.27 -3.21 -56.63
N LYS A 86 -7.02 -3.43 -55.54
CA LYS A 86 -8.40 -3.94 -55.57
C LYS A 86 -9.47 -2.88 -55.82
N GLY A 87 -9.08 -1.64 -56.14
CA GLY A 87 -10.02 -0.56 -56.45
C GLY A 87 -10.78 0.02 -55.25
N TRP A 88 -10.49 -0.39 -54.02
CA TRP A 88 -11.16 0.08 -52.80
C TRP A 88 -10.43 1.25 -52.15
N TRP A 89 -10.32 2.39 -52.84
CA TRP A 89 -9.61 3.56 -52.33
C TRP A 89 -10.21 4.89 -52.80
N GLY A 90 -10.14 5.91 -51.95
CA GLY A 90 -10.62 7.25 -52.28
C GLY A 90 -12.13 7.40 -52.21
N LYS A 91 -12.63 8.49 -52.80
CA LYS A 91 -14.08 8.73 -52.97
C LYS A 91 -14.51 8.11 -54.30
N GLN A 92 -15.58 7.32 -54.27
CA GLN A 92 -16.16 6.71 -55.47
C GLN A 92 -17.67 6.80 -55.42
N LYS A 93 -18.32 6.82 -56.59
CA LYS A 93 -19.77 6.65 -56.69
C LYS A 93 -20.07 5.16 -56.71
N VAL A 94 -20.74 4.67 -55.68
CA VAL A 94 -21.12 3.25 -55.57
C VAL A 94 -22.62 3.19 -55.36
N ALA A 95 -23.29 2.29 -56.08
CA ALA A 95 -24.72 2.04 -55.92
C ALA A 95 -24.97 1.33 -54.58
N ASP A 96 -25.91 1.83 -53.79
CA ASP A 96 -26.36 1.16 -52.58
C ASP A 96 -27.22 -0.09 -52.89
N PRO A 97 -27.62 -0.90 -51.89
CA PRO A 97 -28.45 -2.08 -52.12
C PRO A 97 -29.82 -1.78 -52.75
N ALA A 98 -30.26 -0.51 -52.75
CA ALA A 98 -31.48 -0.05 -53.41
C ALA A 98 -31.24 0.45 -54.86
N GLY A 99 -29.98 0.51 -55.30
CA GLY A 99 -29.57 0.89 -56.66
C GLY A 99 -29.17 2.36 -56.84
N ASP A 100 -29.22 3.17 -55.77
CA ASP A 100 -28.96 4.60 -55.86
C ASP A 100 -27.45 4.91 -55.78
N ALA A 101 -26.95 5.68 -56.75
CA ALA A 101 -25.53 6.05 -56.81
C ALA A 101 -25.17 7.10 -55.75
N GLN A 102 -24.45 6.68 -54.71
CA GLN A 102 -23.99 7.58 -53.65
C GLN A 102 -22.47 7.82 -53.74
N GLU A 103 -22.03 9.06 -53.57
CA GLU A 103 -20.60 9.35 -53.37
C GLU A 103 -20.18 8.86 -51.98
N VAL A 104 -19.35 7.83 -51.94
CA VAL A 104 -18.88 7.19 -50.72
C VAL A 104 -17.37 7.24 -50.61
N GLN A 105 -16.87 7.52 -49.41
CA GLN A 105 -15.46 7.36 -49.09
C GLN A 105 -15.18 5.87 -48.83
N LEU A 106 -14.45 5.20 -49.74
CA LEU A 106 -13.95 3.82 -49.59
C LEU A 106 -12.70 3.81 -48.69
N GLY A 107 -11.57 3.24 -49.13
CA GLY A 107 -10.31 3.28 -48.40
C GLY A 107 -9.75 4.71 -48.23
N SER A 108 -9.22 5.01 -47.05
CA SER A 108 -8.42 6.21 -46.77
C SER A 108 -7.56 6.00 -45.53
N PRO A 109 -6.45 6.75 -45.34
CA PRO A 109 -5.62 6.61 -44.15
C PRO A 109 -6.43 6.83 -42.85
N ARG A 110 -7.34 7.81 -42.86
CA ARG A 110 -8.22 8.10 -41.72
C ARG A 110 -9.18 6.94 -41.43
N ARG A 111 -9.73 6.30 -42.46
CA ARG A 111 -10.63 5.16 -42.31
C ARG A 111 -9.91 3.91 -41.82
N LEU A 112 -8.72 3.62 -42.37
CA LEU A 112 -7.87 2.52 -41.90
C LEU A 112 -7.47 2.72 -40.43
N LYS A 113 -7.20 3.95 -40.00
CA LYS A 113 -6.95 4.27 -38.59
C LYS A 113 -8.15 3.94 -37.70
N THR A 114 -9.37 4.24 -38.13
CA THR A 114 -10.58 3.87 -37.37
C THR A 114 -10.74 2.36 -37.30
N ILE A 115 -10.62 1.64 -38.43
CA ILE A 115 -10.75 0.18 -38.49
C ILE A 115 -9.74 -0.48 -37.56
N TYR A 116 -8.46 -0.10 -37.66
CA TYR A 116 -7.39 -0.60 -36.83
C TYR A 116 -7.68 -0.39 -35.34
N ARG A 117 -7.92 0.86 -34.93
CA ARG A 117 -8.08 1.20 -33.52
C ARG A 117 -9.32 0.55 -32.90
N THR A 118 -10.45 0.58 -33.61
CA THR A 118 -11.72 0.01 -33.13
C THR A 118 -11.60 -1.49 -32.92
N ASN A 119 -11.03 -2.23 -33.88
CA ASN A 119 -10.94 -3.68 -33.78
C ASN A 119 -9.92 -4.14 -32.73
N LEU A 120 -8.76 -3.47 -32.65
CA LEU A 120 -7.77 -3.81 -31.62
C LEU A 120 -8.33 -3.54 -30.23
N GLN A 121 -8.89 -2.35 -30.01
CA GLN A 121 -9.37 -1.98 -28.69
C GLN A 121 -10.53 -2.85 -28.20
N THR A 122 -11.51 -3.16 -29.05
CA THR A 122 -12.62 -4.05 -28.68
C THR A 122 -12.12 -5.45 -28.34
N SER A 123 -11.17 -5.98 -29.10
CA SER A 123 -10.58 -7.31 -28.87
C SER A 123 -9.78 -7.37 -27.56
N PHE A 124 -8.95 -6.34 -27.29
CA PHE A 124 -8.20 -6.25 -26.03
C PHE A 124 -9.11 -6.10 -24.81
N MET A 125 -10.19 -5.32 -24.91
CA MET A 125 -11.14 -5.15 -23.81
C MET A 125 -11.95 -6.44 -23.59
N ALA A 126 -12.28 -7.19 -24.64
CA ALA A 126 -12.96 -8.47 -24.49
C ALA A 126 -12.11 -9.55 -23.82
N GLY A 127 -10.82 -9.66 -24.18
CA GLY A 127 -9.88 -10.56 -23.49
C GLY A 127 -9.65 -10.15 -22.04
N ARG A 128 -9.50 -8.84 -21.79
CA ARG A 128 -9.36 -8.28 -20.44
C ARG A 128 -10.56 -8.58 -19.55
N TRP A 129 -11.79 -8.50 -20.06
CA TRP A 129 -12.99 -8.86 -19.31
C TRP A 129 -12.93 -10.30 -18.79
N LYS A 130 -12.59 -11.26 -19.65
CA LYS A 130 -12.46 -12.68 -19.27
C LYS A 130 -11.44 -12.87 -18.14
N GLU A 131 -10.25 -12.32 -18.30
CA GLU A 131 -9.20 -12.40 -17.28
C GLU A 131 -9.64 -11.78 -15.95
N GLN A 132 -10.30 -10.63 -16.00
CA GLN A 132 -10.79 -9.92 -14.82
C GLN A 132 -11.87 -10.70 -14.07
N VAL A 133 -12.81 -11.33 -14.78
CA VAL A 133 -13.87 -12.15 -14.16
C VAL A 133 -13.31 -13.46 -13.61
N GLU A 134 -12.37 -14.11 -14.32
CA GLU A 134 -11.69 -15.32 -13.83
C GLU A 134 -10.87 -15.02 -12.55
N ASN A 135 -10.29 -13.82 -12.46
CA ASN A 135 -9.50 -13.35 -11.31
C ASN A 135 -10.33 -12.61 -10.24
N ALA A 136 -11.66 -12.61 -10.32
CA ALA A 136 -12.50 -11.85 -9.40
C ALA A 136 -12.55 -12.43 -7.97
N ASP A 137 -11.92 -13.58 -7.68
CA ASP A 137 -11.68 -14.04 -6.30
C ASP A 137 -10.66 -13.14 -5.58
N ASP A 138 -9.60 -12.72 -6.28
CA ASP A 138 -8.53 -11.90 -5.71
C ASP A 138 -8.73 -10.40 -6.00
N ARG A 139 -9.39 -10.07 -7.11
CA ARG A 139 -9.58 -8.69 -7.60
C ARG A 139 -11.01 -8.40 -8.06
N PRO A 140 -11.99 -8.37 -7.14
CA PRO A 140 -13.42 -8.26 -7.48
C PRO A 140 -13.84 -6.86 -7.96
N TYR A 141 -13.00 -5.83 -7.86
CA TYR A 141 -13.37 -4.46 -8.19
C TYR A 141 -12.75 -4.01 -9.50
N LEU A 142 -13.53 -3.37 -10.36
CA LEU A 142 -13.06 -2.80 -11.62
C LEU A 142 -13.10 -1.28 -11.52
N GLN A 143 -12.02 -0.63 -11.91
CA GLN A 143 -11.94 0.82 -12.00
C GLN A 143 -11.97 1.29 -13.44
N TYR A 144 -12.79 2.30 -13.72
CA TYR A 144 -12.83 2.98 -15.00
C TYR A 144 -11.62 3.92 -15.18
N VAL A 145 -10.82 3.70 -16.21
CA VAL A 145 -9.58 4.44 -16.48
C VAL A 145 -9.68 5.13 -17.83
N ALA A 146 -9.86 6.46 -17.82
CA ALA A 146 -9.78 7.29 -19.01
C ALA A 146 -8.36 7.85 -19.20
N VAL A 147 -7.97 8.14 -20.44
CA VAL A 147 -6.75 8.91 -20.71
C VAL A 147 -7.04 10.38 -20.42
N MET A 148 -6.38 10.99 -19.45
CA MET A 148 -6.67 12.37 -19.01
C MET A 148 -5.97 13.41 -19.91
N ASP A 149 -6.32 13.43 -21.20
CA ASP A 149 -5.87 14.43 -22.17
C ASP A 149 -7.04 15.16 -22.83
N ARG A 150 -6.75 16.19 -23.64
CA ARG A 150 -7.75 17.02 -24.33
C ARG A 150 -8.59 16.29 -25.39
N ARG A 151 -8.20 15.07 -25.80
CA ARG A 151 -8.92 14.25 -26.80
C ARG A 151 -9.92 13.31 -26.15
N THR A 152 -9.92 13.19 -24.82
CA THR A 152 -10.93 12.40 -24.09
C THR A 152 -12.16 13.25 -23.85
N ARG A 153 -13.34 12.66 -24.11
CA ARG A 153 -14.63 13.32 -23.90
C ARG A 153 -14.80 13.72 -22.43
N PRO A 154 -15.33 14.91 -22.11
CA PRO A 154 -15.57 15.33 -20.74
C PRO A 154 -16.39 14.32 -19.92
N SER A 155 -17.40 13.69 -20.56
CA SER A 155 -18.19 12.62 -19.94
C SER A 155 -17.32 11.42 -19.53
N HIS A 156 -16.39 10.97 -20.36
CA HIS A 156 -15.52 9.84 -20.02
C HIS A 156 -14.46 10.22 -18.97
N ALA A 157 -13.95 11.46 -19.02
CA ALA A 157 -12.99 11.96 -18.04
C ALA A 157 -13.60 12.03 -16.63
N ARG A 158 -14.88 12.41 -16.51
CA ARG A 158 -15.61 12.39 -15.23
C ARG A 158 -15.82 10.99 -14.65
N LEU A 159 -15.89 9.95 -15.49
CA LEU A 159 -15.93 8.55 -15.02
C LEU A 159 -14.57 8.05 -14.56
N HIS A 160 -13.48 8.77 -14.85
CA HIS A 160 -12.14 8.34 -14.44
C HIS A 160 -12.05 8.18 -12.91
N GLY A 161 -11.56 7.02 -12.50
CA GLY A 161 -11.35 6.71 -11.09
C GLY A 161 -12.53 6.02 -10.42
N ARG A 162 -13.74 6.03 -11.02
CA ARG A 162 -14.92 5.31 -10.51
C ARG A 162 -14.65 3.81 -10.42
N VAL A 163 -15.02 3.22 -9.29
CA VAL A 163 -14.85 1.79 -9.01
C VAL A 163 -16.21 1.16 -8.79
N TYR A 164 -16.45 0.02 -9.43
CA TYR A 164 -17.64 -0.81 -9.23
C TYR A 164 -17.21 -2.27 -9.08
N ARG A 165 -18.02 -3.11 -8.45
CA ARG A 165 -17.76 -4.57 -8.44
C ARG A 165 -17.88 -5.11 -9.87
N TYR A 166 -17.17 -6.19 -10.20
CA TYR A 166 -17.11 -6.73 -11.57
C TYR A 166 -18.48 -7.13 -12.16
N ASP A 167 -19.46 -7.45 -11.32
CA ASP A 167 -20.83 -7.84 -11.66
C ASP A 167 -21.86 -6.72 -11.48
N ASP A 168 -21.41 -5.48 -11.22
CA ASP A 168 -22.29 -4.31 -11.14
C ASP A 168 -22.95 -4.04 -12.51
N PRO A 169 -24.26 -3.72 -12.56
CA PRO A 169 -24.99 -3.55 -13.82
C PRO A 169 -24.43 -2.41 -14.69
N PHE A 170 -23.65 -1.48 -14.13
CA PHE A 170 -22.91 -0.47 -14.90
C PHE A 170 -22.07 -1.09 -16.03
N TRP A 171 -21.40 -2.21 -15.76
CA TRP A 171 -20.49 -2.82 -16.74
C TRP A 171 -21.20 -3.39 -17.96
N LYS A 172 -22.50 -3.68 -17.89
CA LYS A 172 -23.26 -4.21 -19.03
C LYS A 172 -23.27 -3.28 -20.24
N ALA A 173 -23.27 -1.96 -20.00
CA ALA A 173 -23.34 -0.95 -21.06
C ALA A 173 -22.16 0.05 -21.06
N PHE A 174 -21.42 0.17 -19.95
CA PHE A 174 -20.36 1.18 -19.80
C PHE A 174 -18.96 0.60 -19.61
N TYR A 175 -18.76 -0.70 -19.90
CA TYR A 175 -17.44 -1.29 -20.02
C TYR A 175 -16.77 -0.83 -21.33
N PRO A 176 -15.66 -0.07 -21.28
CA PRO A 176 -15.07 0.51 -22.48
C PRO A 176 -14.72 -0.51 -23.57
N PRO A 177 -14.73 -0.09 -24.85
CA PRO A 177 -15.06 1.25 -25.37
C PRO A 177 -16.56 1.63 -25.37
N ASN A 178 -16.85 2.88 -24.98
CA ASN A 178 -18.21 3.46 -24.93
C ASN A 178 -18.53 4.36 -26.14
N GLY A 179 -17.69 4.35 -27.18
CA GLY A 179 -17.85 5.21 -28.35
C GLY A 179 -16.68 5.20 -29.31
N TRP A 180 -16.88 5.85 -30.47
CA TRP A 180 -15.89 5.93 -31.54
C TRP A 180 -14.63 6.68 -31.08
N GLY A 181 -13.47 6.04 -31.23
CA GLY A 181 -12.19 6.62 -30.82
C GLY A 181 -12.00 6.72 -29.30
N CYS A 182 -12.83 6.03 -28.51
CA CYS A 182 -12.63 5.91 -27.07
C CYS A 182 -11.23 5.37 -26.79
N ARG A 183 -10.61 5.74 -25.67
CA ARG A 183 -9.30 5.18 -25.23
C ARG A 183 -9.32 4.75 -23.76
N CYS A 184 -10.52 4.63 -23.22
CA CYS A 184 -10.71 4.20 -21.85
C CYS A 184 -10.49 2.69 -21.75
N ARG A 185 -10.13 2.24 -20.56
CA ARG A 185 -9.95 0.83 -20.19
C ARG A 185 -10.44 0.59 -18.77
N THR A 186 -10.44 -0.67 -18.35
CA THR A 186 -10.68 -1.05 -16.96
C THR A 186 -9.39 -1.55 -16.28
N ARG A 187 -9.31 -1.35 -14.97
CA ARG A 187 -8.25 -1.86 -14.11
C ARG A 187 -8.87 -2.68 -12.98
N ALA A 188 -8.50 -3.96 -12.87
CA ALA A 188 -8.92 -4.79 -11.75
C ALA A 188 -8.12 -4.45 -10.48
N LEU A 189 -8.84 -4.34 -9.38
CA LEU A 189 -8.38 -3.94 -8.06
C LEU A 189 -8.81 -5.00 -7.05
N SER A 190 -7.88 -5.37 -6.17
CA SER A 190 -8.22 -6.06 -4.92
C SER A 190 -8.87 -5.08 -3.94
N GLU A 191 -9.52 -5.60 -2.91
CA GLU A 191 -10.03 -4.79 -1.79
C GLU A 191 -8.93 -3.91 -1.18
N ALA A 192 -7.73 -4.48 -0.95
CA ALA A 192 -6.57 -3.73 -0.50
C ALA A 192 -6.16 -2.58 -1.46
N ASN A 193 -6.32 -2.74 -2.78
CA ASN A 193 -6.03 -1.66 -3.74
C ASN A 193 -7.07 -0.54 -3.71
N VAL A 194 -8.32 -0.87 -3.38
CA VAL A 194 -9.39 0.11 -3.19
C VAL A 194 -9.11 0.91 -1.92
N GLU A 195 -8.82 0.23 -0.82
CA GLU A 195 -8.51 0.85 0.49
C GLU A 195 -7.25 1.71 0.45
N ALA A 196 -6.13 1.16 -0.03
CA ALA A 196 -4.84 1.87 -0.07
C ALA A 196 -4.86 3.15 -0.93
N ARG A 197 -5.78 3.21 -1.90
CA ARG A 197 -5.93 4.37 -2.79
C ARG A 197 -7.09 5.29 -2.38
N GLY A 198 -7.75 5.01 -1.27
CA GLY A 198 -8.93 5.75 -0.81
C GLY A 198 -10.07 5.78 -1.84
N LEU A 199 -10.19 4.73 -2.65
CA LEU A 199 -11.18 4.67 -3.72
C LEU A 199 -12.54 4.27 -3.15
N THR A 200 -13.60 4.93 -3.59
CA THR A 200 -14.97 4.55 -3.22
C THR A 200 -15.50 3.52 -4.20
N VAL A 201 -15.99 2.39 -3.68
CA VAL A 201 -16.75 1.41 -4.47
C VAL A 201 -18.19 1.88 -4.57
N HIS A 202 -18.64 2.13 -5.79
CA HIS A 202 -20.00 2.51 -6.09
C HIS A 202 -20.84 1.28 -6.41
N LYS A 203 -22.13 1.40 -6.15
CA LYS A 203 -23.14 0.41 -6.49
C LYS A 203 -24.19 1.08 -7.36
N THR A 204 -24.42 0.54 -8.54
CA THR A 204 -25.42 1.08 -9.46
C THR A 204 -26.78 0.49 -9.15
N ASN A 205 -27.76 1.35 -8.93
CA ASN A 205 -29.16 0.95 -9.00
C ASN A 205 -29.53 0.82 -10.50
N PRO A 206 -30.09 -0.31 -10.97
CA PRO A 206 -30.51 -0.47 -12.36
C PRO A 206 -31.36 0.67 -12.92
N ALA A 207 -32.18 1.34 -12.08
CA ALA A 207 -32.97 2.50 -12.49
C ALA A 207 -32.13 3.73 -12.92
N GLN A 208 -30.85 3.76 -12.57
CA GLN A 208 -29.90 4.79 -13.03
C GLN A 208 -29.45 4.58 -14.47
N ILE A 209 -29.74 3.43 -15.08
CA ILE A 209 -29.43 3.15 -16.48
C ILE A 209 -30.74 3.19 -17.26
N THR A 210 -30.89 4.19 -18.12
CA THR A 210 -32.03 4.35 -19.02
C THR A 210 -31.62 4.14 -20.47
N TRP A 211 -32.59 3.84 -21.33
CA TRP A 211 -32.39 3.72 -22.77
C TRP A 211 -33.11 4.88 -23.46
N GLU A 212 -32.37 5.72 -24.17
CA GLU A 212 -32.92 6.89 -24.84
C GLU A 212 -32.64 6.82 -26.34
N ASP A 213 -33.64 7.17 -27.16
CA ASP A 213 -33.47 7.13 -28.62
C ASP A 213 -32.58 8.26 -29.14
N ARG A 214 -31.70 7.91 -30.09
CA ARG A 214 -30.78 8.83 -30.76
C ARG A 214 -30.75 8.61 -32.26
N VAL A 215 -30.57 9.72 -32.98
CA VAL A 215 -30.40 9.70 -34.44
C VAL A 215 -29.08 9.02 -34.78
N ILE A 216 -29.12 7.98 -35.60
CA ILE A 216 -27.95 7.16 -35.96
C ILE A 216 -27.44 7.42 -37.38
N ASN A 217 -28.20 8.10 -38.23
CA ASN A 217 -27.82 8.40 -39.61
C ASN A 217 -28.45 9.71 -40.13
N ARG A 218 -28.06 10.12 -41.35
CA ARG A 218 -28.60 11.33 -42.01
C ARG A 218 -30.06 11.19 -42.43
N ALA A 219 -30.57 9.96 -42.53
CA ALA A 219 -31.98 9.67 -42.83
C ALA A 219 -32.89 9.86 -41.60
N GLY A 220 -32.33 10.16 -40.42
CA GLY A 220 -33.10 10.42 -39.21
C GLY A 220 -33.49 9.16 -38.44
N GLU A 221 -32.95 7.99 -38.77
CA GLU A 221 -33.26 6.75 -38.04
C GLU A 221 -32.87 6.87 -36.57
N MET A 222 -33.76 6.41 -35.69
CA MET A 222 -33.59 6.46 -34.25
C MET A 222 -33.28 5.07 -33.68
N ARG A 223 -32.33 4.98 -32.75
CA ARG A 223 -32.07 3.76 -31.96
C ARG A 223 -31.79 4.08 -30.50
N PRO A 224 -32.12 3.17 -29.56
CA PRO A 224 -31.88 3.38 -28.15
C PRO A 224 -30.39 3.25 -27.81
N VAL A 225 -29.88 4.19 -27.01
CA VAL A 225 -28.55 4.16 -26.42
C VAL A 225 -28.62 4.14 -24.90
N ALA A 226 -27.66 3.47 -24.26
CA ALA A 226 -27.57 3.44 -22.81
C ALA A 226 -27.12 4.79 -22.25
N VAL A 227 -27.85 5.25 -21.23
CA VAL A 227 -27.61 6.50 -20.51
C VAL A 227 -27.54 6.18 -19.02
N TYR A 228 -26.44 6.57 -18.38
CA TYR A 228 -26.22 6.44 -16.94
C TYR A 228 -26.40 7.79 -16.25
N HIS A 229 -27.26 7.81 -15.24
CA HIS A 229 -27.57 8.98 -14.42
C HIS A 229 -26.92 8.82 -13.04
N ASP A 230 -25.86 9.58 -12.80
CA ASP A 230 -25.22 9.66 -11.50
C ASP A 230 -25.64 10.94 -10.78
N HIS A 231 -26.04 10.81 -9.51
CA HIS A 231 -26.52 11.94 -8.71
C HIS A 231 -25.50 13.07 -8.55
N PHE A 232 -24.20 12.75 -8.55
CA PHE A 232 -23.13 13.72 -8.31
C PHE A 232 -22.38 14.14 -9.58
N LEU A 233 -22.19 13.22 -10.53
CA LEU A 233 -21.43 13.51 -11.75
C LEU A 233 -22.31 13.80 -12.97
N GLY A 234 -23.62 13.65 -12.83
CA GLY A 234 -24.61 13.93 -13.85
C GLY A 234 -24.75 12.79 -14.88
N ARG A 235 -25.11 13.18 -16.09
CA ARG A 235 -25.54 12.28 -17.17
C ARG A 235 -24.36 11.81 -18.03
N PHE A 236 -24.35 10.52 -18.36
CA PHE A 236 -23.36 9.87 -19.23
C PHE A 236 -24.06 9.04 -20.29
N GLU A 237 -23.64 9.18 -21.53
CA GLU A 237 -24.29 8.51 -22.67
C GLU A 237 -23.22 7.80 -23.50
N THR A 238 -23.55 6.60 -23.95
CA THR A 238 -22.75 5.85 -24.94
C THR A 238 -23.05 6.34 -26.35
N ASP A 239 -22.07 6.25 -27.26
CA ASP A 239 -22.39 6.50 -28.67
C ASP A 239 -23.35 5.43 -29.20
N PRO A 240 -24.17 5.76 -30.22
CA PRO A 240 -24.93 4.76 -30.95
C PRO A 240 -24.06 3.57 -31.40
N GLY A 241 -24.53 2.36 -31.09
CA GLY A 241 -23.82 1.11 -31.37
C GLY A 241 -22.80 0.66 -30.30
N TRP A 242 -22.57 1.44 -29.24
CA TRP A 242 -21.58 1.15 -28.19
C TRP A 242 -22.18 0.87 -26.80
N SER A 243 -23.50 0.67 -26.73
CA SER A 243 -24.22 0.41 -25.48
C SER A 243 -24.15 -1.05 -25.03
N TYR A 244 -22.98 -1.67 -25.04
CA TYR A 244 -22.78 -3.07 -24.67
C TYR A 244 -21.36 -3.31 -24.14
N ASN A 245 -21.18 -4.38 -23.37
CA ASN A 245 -19.87 -4.85 -22.92
C ASN A 245 -19.24 -5.79 -23.97
N PRO A 246 -18.12 -5.40 -24.61
CA PRO A 246 -17.49 -6.22 -25.65
C PRO A 246 -16.98 -7.58 -25.16
N GLY A 247 -16.64 -7.67 -23.87
CA GLY A 247 -16.25 -8.92 -23.23
C GLY A 247 -17.44 -9.83 -22.94
N GLU A 248 -18.49 -9.29 -22.36
CA GLU A 248 -19.70 -10.06 -22.01
C GLU A 248 -20.44 -10.58 -23.25
N ALA A 249 -20.42 -9.82 -24.36
CA ALA A 249 -21.01 -10.23 -25.63
C ALA A 249 -20.38 -11.51 -26.24
N LYS A 250 -19.17 -11.90 -25.80
CA LYS A 250 -18.52 -13.17 -26.16
C LYS A 250 -18.40 -14.14 -25.00
N TRP A 251 -17.96 -13.64 -23.85
CA TRP A 251 -17.77 -14.39 -22.63
C TRP A 251 -18.83 -13.95 -21.62
N ASN A 252 -20.01 -14.54 -21.73
CA ASN A 252 -21.11 -14.23 -20.85
C ASN A 252 -20.70 -14.39 -19.38
N LEU A 253 -21.09 -13.44 -18.53
CA LEU A 253 -20.69 -13.41 -17.14
C LEU A 253 -21.11 -14.69 -16.40
N GLU A 254 -22.32 -15.19 -16.64
CA GLU A 254 -22.84 -16.40 -16.01
C GLU A 254 -21.99 -17.62 -16.39
N ASP A 255 -21.67 -17.79 -17.68
CA ASP A 255 -20.82 -18.89 -18.15
C ASP A 255 -19.42 -18.85 -17.51
N LEU A 256 -18.83 -17.67 -17.40
CA LEU A 256 -17.54 -17.49 -16.74
C LEU A 256 -17.61 -17.82 -15.24
N LEU A 257 -18.70 -17.45 -14.57
CA LEU A 257 -18.94 -17.80 -13.17
C LEU A 257 -19.13 -19.31 -13.00
N GLN A 258 -19.87 -19.97 -13.89
CA GLN A 258 -20.02 -21.43 -13.87
C GLN A 258 -18.69 -22.15 -14.11
N GLN A 259 -17.89 -21.69 -15.08
CA GLN A 259 -16.54 -22.21 -15.32
C GLN A 259 -15.61 -22.01 -14.12
N ARG A 260 -15.68 -20.86 -13.45
CA ARG A 260 -14.93 -20.57 -12.22
C ARG A 260 -15.38 -21.48 -11.07
N LEU A 261 -16.68 -21.66 -10.88
CA LEU A 261 -17.23 -22.58 -9.88
C LEU A 261 -16.81 -24.04 -10.15
N ALA A 262 -16.83 -24.47 -11.42
CA ALA A 262 -16.36 -25.79 -11.83
C ALA A 262 -14.85 -25.96 -11.56
N ARG A 263 -14.00 -24.97 -11.89
CA ARG A 263 -12.56 -24.97 -11.55
C ARG A 263 -12.32 -25.00 -10.05
N ARG A 264 -13.09 -24.26 -9.25
CA ARG A 264 -13.02 -24.30 -7.77
C ARG A 264 -13.45 -25.65 -7.22
N LYS A 265 -14.48 -26.28 -7.78
CA LYS A 265 -14.91 -27.64 -7.42
C LYS A 265 -13.86 -28.69 -7.81
N ALA A 266 -13.24 -28.56 -8.98
CA ALA A 266 -12.14 -29.42 -9.43
C ALA A 266 -10.88 -29.25 -8.57
N ALA A 267 -10.57 -28.03 -8.13
CA ALA A 267 -9.49 -27.74 -7.17
C ALA A 267 -9.80 -28.20 -5.73
N ARG A 268 -11.09 -28.44 -5.41
CA ARG A 268 -11.59 -28.97 -4.13
C ARG A 268 -11.65 -30.50 -4.07
N LYS A 269 -11.51 -31.23 -5.19
CA LYS A 269 -11.23 -32.66 -5.11
C LYS A 269 -9.87 -32.83 -4.40
N PRO A 270 -9.70 -33.80 -3.49
CA PRO A 270 -8.40 -34.04 -2.89
C PRO A 270 -7.46 -34.40 -4.03
N ARG A 271 -6.57 -33.47 -4.38
CA ARG A 271 -5.38 -33.85 -5.14
C ARG A 271 -4.69 -34.89 -4.28
N ALA A 272 -4.52 -36.10 -4.83
CA ALA A 272 -3.63 -37.09 -4.28
C ALA A 272 -2.36 -36.41 -3.79
N LYS A 273 -1.95 -36.73 -2.57
CA LYS A 273 -0.75 -36.22 -1.89
C LYS A 273 0.31 -35.91 -2.93
N LYS A 274 0.64 -34.62 -3.11
CA LYS A 274 1.91 -34.28 -3.77
C LYS A 274 2.97 -34.95 -2.92
N THR A 275 3.58 -35.98 -3.48
CA THR A 275 4.67 -36.73 -2.88
C THR A 275 5.72 -35.73 -2.42
N ALA A 276 5.93 -35.71 -1.10
CA ALA A 276 7.12 -35.16 -0.50
C ALA A 276 8.35 -35.82 -1.16
N PRO A 277 9.54 -35.19 -1.12
CA PRO A 277 10.77 -35.89 -1.46
C PRO A 277 10.82 -37.20 -0.66
N ALA A 278 11.24 -38.29 -1.30
CA ALA A 278 11.34 -39.59 -0.64
C ALA A 278 12.13 -39.48 0.68
N GLY A 279 11.58 -39.97 1.80
CA GLY A 279 12.41 -40.31 2.98
C GLY A 279 11.88 -40.03 4.39
N PHE A 280 10.91 -39.13 4.63
CA PHE A 280 10.45 -38.85 6.01
C PHE A 280 9.14 -39.55 6.36
N ASN A 281 9.21 -40.54 7.24
CA ASN A 281 8.05 -41.21 7.85
C ASN A 281 8.11 -41.06 9.38
N PRO A 282 7.15 -40.37 10.03
CA PRO A 282 7.11 -40.21 11.48
C PRO A 282 7.13 -41.52 12.28
N GLU A 283 6.59 -42.60 11.70
CA GLU A 283 6.55 -43.93 12.34
C GLU A 283 7.93 -44.62 12.39
N ASP A 284 8.90 -44.14 11.60
CA ASP A 284 10.28 -44.65 11.61
C ASP A 284 11.12 -44.02 12.73
N LEU A 285 10.60 -42.98 13.39
CA LEU A 285 11.29 -42.31 14.48
C LEU A 285 11.35 -43.21 15.72
N ARG A 286 12.54 -43.34 16.29
CA ARG A 286 12.79 -44.06 17.54
C ARG A 286 13.33 -43.10 18.60
N PRO A 287 12.76 -43.09 19.82
CA PRO A 287 13.21 -42.21 20.89
C PRO A 287 14.62 -42.56 21.34
N ILE A 288 15.41 -41.54 21.65
CA ILE A 288 16.70 -41.67 22.32
C ILE A 288 16.45 -41.42 23.82
N PRO A 289 16.69 -42.41 24.71
CA PRO A 289 16.44 -42.26 26.15
C PRO A 289 17.15 -41.04 26.76
N ASP A 290 16.55 -40.45 27.80
CA ASP A 290 17.14 -39.38 28.63
C ASP A 290 17.57 -38.09 27.90
N THR A 291 16.91 -37.76 26.79
CA THR A 291 17.23 -36.60 25.96
C THR A 291 16.22 -35.45 26.03
N ARG A 292 15.34 -35.44 27.03
CA ARG A 292 14.33 -34.38 27.21
C ARG A 292 15.00 -33.02 27.40
N LYS A 293 14.62 -32.04 26.60
CA LYS A 293 15.03 -30.64 26.73
C LYS A 293 13.80 -29.74 26.94
N GLY A 294 13.71 -29.12 28.11
CA GLY A 294 12.62 -28.20 28.46
C GLY A 294 11.45 -28.87 29.19
N SER A 295 10.35 -28.13 29.30
CA SER A 295 9.21 -28.45 30.19
C SER A 295 8.18 -29.40 29.58
N MET A 296 8.14 -29.58 28.26
CA MET A 296 7.17 -30.47 27.60
C MET A 296 7.63 -31.93 27.55
N PRO A 297 6.70 -32.92 27.55
CA PRO A 297 7.01 -34.31 27.25
C PRO A 297 7.60 -34.44 25.83
N GLY A 298 8.70 -35.17 25.69
CA GLY A 298 9.43 -35.25 24.42
C GLY A 298 10.92 -35.48 24.60
N GLY A 299 11.66 -35.45 23.49
CA GLY A 299 13.10 -35.69 23.48
C GLY A 299 13.68 -35.78 22.07
N LEU A 300 14.92 -36.26 21.97
CA LEU A 300 15.54 -36.58 20.70
C LEU A 300 15.03 -37.91 20.17
N TYR A 301 14.80 -37.95 18.87
CA TYR A 301 14.47 -39.13 18.09
C TYR A 301 15.47 -39.26 16.96
N LYS A 302 15.65 -40.48 16.47
CA LYS A 302 16.43 -40.77 15.25
C LYS A 302 15.56 -41.51 14.24
N ASP A 303 15.72 -41.20 12.97
CA ASP A 303 15.14 -42.02 11.89
C ASP A 303 16.04 -43.22 11.54
N SER A 304 15.60 -44.01 10.57
CA SER A 304 16.31 -45.19 10.06
C SER A 304 17.66 -44.86 9.42
N GLN A 305 17.89 -43.60 9.01
CA GLN A 305 19.14 -43.11 8.42
C GLN A 305 20.07 -42.48 9.47
N GLY A 306 19.65 -42.40 10.74
CA GLY A 306 20.42 -41.81 11.82
C GLY A 306 20.30 -40.29 11.94
N GLN A 307 19.47 -39.63 11.11
CA GLN A 307 19.21 -38.20 11.26
C GLN A 307 18.40 -37.97 12.55
N ARG A 308 18.83 -36.97 13.32
CA ARG A 308 18.21 -36.63 14.60
C ARG A 308 17.12 -35.59 14.44
N TYR A 309 16.09 -35.72 15.27
CA TYR A 309 14.96 -34.80 15.36
C TYR A 309 14.64 -34.54 16.83
N TYR A 310 14.16 -33.35 17.13
CA TYR A 310 13.59 -33.01 18.42
C TYR A 310 12.06 -33.09 18.33
N VAL A 311 11.43 -33.94 19.13
CA VAL A 311 9.98 -34.17 19.11
C VAL A 311 9.36 -33.67 20.39
N LYS A 312 8.37 -32.78 20.27
CA LYS A 312 7.57 -32.24 21.38
C LYS A 312 6.14 -32.74 21.30
N PHE A 313 5.60 -33.19 22.42
CA PHE A 313 4.19 -33.56 22.57
C PHE A 313 3.47 -32.55 23.45
N TYR A 314 2.30 -32.12 22.99
CA TYR A 314 1.46 -31.17 23.72
C TYR A 314 0.20 -31.85 24.21
N GLN A 315 -0.33 -31.39 25.36
CA GLN A 315 -1.63 -31.84 25.85
C GLN A 315 -2.76 -31.31 24.97
N ASP A 316 -2.67 -30.03 24.58
CA ASP A 316 -3.58 -29.42 23.61
C ASP A 316 -2.96 -29.47 22.20
N PRO A 317 -3.59 -30.16 21.23
CA PRO A 317 -3.15 -30.17 19.84
C PRO A 317 -3.00 -28.76 19.25
N ASN A 318 -3.84 -27.80 19.64
CA ASN A 318 -3.77 -26.42 19.14
C ASN A 318 -2.47 -25.71 19.58
N HIS A 319 -1.79 -26.18 20.63
CA HIS A 319 -0.46 -25.68 20.99
C HIS A 319 0.59 -26.12 19.96
N ALA A 320 0.55 -27.39 19.53
CA ALA A 320 1.40 -27.90 18.45
C ALA A 320 1.16 -27.15 17.13
N ARG A 321 -0.12 -26.95 16.77
CA ARG A 321 -0.52 -26.19 15.57
C ARG A 321 -0.04 -24.73 15.64
N SER A 322 -0.09 -24.13 16.83
CA SER A 322 0.39 -22.76 17.08
C SER A 322 1.90 -22.64 16.88
N GLU A 323 2.69 -23.58 17.43
CA GLU A 323 4.15 -23.58 17.25
C GLU A 323 4.53 -23.71 15.77
N PHE A 324 3.90 -24.65 15.04
CA PHE A 324 4.10 -24.84 13.62
C PHE A 324 3.76 -23.59 12.80
N ALA A 325 2.58 -22.99 13.05
CA ALA A 325 2.14 -21.80 12.34
C ALA A 325 3.06 -20.60 12.62
N ALA A 326 3.45 -20.39 13.88
CA ALA A 326 4.36 -19.32 14.26
C ALA A 326 5.72 -19.48 13.57
N ASN A 327 6.28 -20.69 13.57
CA ASN A 327 7.54 -21.01 12.89
C ASN A 327 7.47 -20.72 11.38
N ALA A 328 6.38 -21.10 10.71
CA ALA A 328 6.17 -20.78 9.30
C ALA A 328 6.08 -19.27 9.04
N ILE A 329 5.48 -18.49 9.94
CA ILE A 329 5.42 -17.03 9.87
C ILE A 329 6.81 -16.41 10.09
N TYR A 330 7.57 -16.86 11.10
CA TYR A 330 8.97 -16.44 11.29
C TYR A 330 9.81 -16.64 10.03
N ARG A 331 9.73 -17.83 9.42
CA ARG A 331 10.43 -18.14 8.17
C ARG A 331 10.04 -17.18 7.04
N LYS A 332 8.76 -16.86 6.90
CA LYS A 332 8.27 -15.88 5.89
C LYS A 332 8.79 -14.47 6.12
N LEU A 333 9.00 -14.09 7.37
CA LEU A 333 9.57 -12.79 7.76
C LEU A 333 11.12 -12.78 7.72
N GLY A 334 11.73 -13.87 7.22
CA GLY A 334 13.17 -13.99 7.08
C GLY A 334 13.92 -14.23 8.39
N VAL A 335 13.22 -14.66 9.45
CA VAL A 335 13.84 -15.14 10.68
C VAL A 335 14.27 -16.59 10.47
N GLU A 336 15.52 -16.88 10.81
CA GLU A 336 16.07 -18.23 10.71
C GLU A 336 15.46 -19.10 11.83
N VAL A 337 14.79 -20.16 11.42
CA VAL A 337 14.09 -21.10 12.31
C VAL A 337 14.26 -22.53 11.78
N PRO A 338 14.28 -23.55 12.66
CA PRO A 338 14.35 -24.92 12.22
C PRO A 338 13.10 -25.32 11.43
N GLU A 339 13.23 -26.27 10.52
CA GLU A 339 12.10 -26.85 9.81
C GLU A 339 11.25 -27.69 10.77
N LEU A 340 9.97 -27.33 10.88
CA LEU A 340 9.00 -28.04 11.70
C LEU A 340 8.06 -28.88 10.83
N ARG A 341 7.65 -30.02 11.38
CA ARG A 341 6.62 -30.91 10.82
C ARG A 341 5.61 -31.24 11.92
N LEU A 342 4.36 -31.48 11.52
CA LEU A 342 3.31 -31.99 12.39
C LEU A 342 2.99 -33.43 11.99
N ALA A 343 2.91 -34.32 12.98
CA ALA A 343 2.47 -35.68 12.77
C ALA A 343 1.80 -36.23 14.03
N GLU A 344 0.75 -37.04 13.86
CA GLU A 344 0.25 -37.86 14.95
C GLU A 344 1.16 -39.06 15.14
N MET A 345 1.68 -39.26 16.36
CA MET A 345 2.53 -40.40 16.68
C MET A 345 2.38 -40.79 18.16
N ALA A 346 2.83 -42.00 18.52
CA ALA A 346 2.77 -42.48 19.90
C ALA A 346 3.69 -41.66 20.81
N ALA A 347 3.12 -41.05 21.85
CA ALA A 347 3.85 -40.35 22.88
C ALA A 347 4.51 -41.34 23.87
N PRO A 348 5.50 -40.90 24.67
CA PRO A 348 6.02 -41.67 25.80
C PRO A 348 4.87 -41.95 26.81
N GLY A 349 4.26 -43.13 26.72
CA GLY A 349 3.00 -43.48 27.39
C GLY A 349 2.00 -44.24 26.51
N GLY A 350 2.24 -44.34 25.20
CA GLY A 350 1.45 -45.17 24.27
C GLY A 350 0.26 -44.46 23.61
N GLU A 351 -0.21 -43.35 24.18
CA GLU A 351 -1.27 -42.52 23.58
C GLU A 351 -0.77 -41.81 22.32
N ARG A 352 -1.55 -41.84 21.22
CA ARG A 352 -1.23 -41.07 20.01
C ARG A 352 -1.57 -39.60 20.22
N LYS A 353 -0.60 -38.72 20.02
CA LYS A 353 -0.77 -37.27 20.14
C LYS A 353 -0.19 -36.56 18.92
N LEU A 354 -0.71 -35.38 18.63
CA LEU A 354 -0.13 -34.49 17.62
C LEU A 354 1.22 -33.95 18.13
N ALA A 355 2.30 -34.31 17.44
CA ALA A 355 3.66 -33.95 17.80
C ALA A 355 4.22 -32.86 16.86
N VAL A 356 5.04 -31.97 17.42
CA VAL A 356 5.89 -31.06 16.66
C VAL A 356 7.26 -31.70 16.52
N ILE A 357 7.70 -31.87 15.28
CA ILE A 357 8.97 -32.51 14.94
C ILE A 357 9.89 -31.48 14.31
N SER A 358 10.99 -31.17 14.99
CA SER A 358 12.02 -30.23 14.53
C SER A 358 13.27 -30.98 14.11
N THR A 359 13.87 -30.62 12.98
CA THR A 359 15.14 -31.22 12.56
C THR A 359 16.26 -30.79 13.52
N TRP A 360 17.00 -31.76 14.07
CA TRP A 360 18.09 -31.46 14.99
C TRP A 360 19.27 -30.81 14.25
N ARG A 361 19.84 -29.77 14.86
CA ARG A 361 20.97 -29.02 14.32
C ARG A 361 22.13 -29.03 15.30
N ASP A 362 23.19 -29.75 14.93
CA ASP A 362 24.43 -29.85 15.73
C ASP A 362 25.32 -28.61 15.63
N ASP A 363 25.02 -27.70 14.72
CA ASP A 363 25.77 -26.48 14.51
C ASP A 363 25.34 -25.32 15.41
N LEU A 364 24.29 -25.50 16.21
CA LEU A 364 23.74 -24.44 17.07
C LEU A 364 24.45 -24.39 18.43
N LYS A 365 24.88 -23.18 18.81
CA LYS A 365 25.52 -22.88 20.08
C LYS A 365 24.66 -21.91 20.89
N ARG A 366 24.45 -22.20 22.19
CA ARG A 366 23.82 -21.25 23.13
C ARG A 366 24.75 -20.06 23.36
N VAL A 367 24.17 -18.87 23.33
CA VAL A 367 24.89 -17.60 23.49
C VAL A 367 24.15 -16.71 24.50
N GLY A 368 24.87 -15.82 25.17
CA GLY A 368 24.25 -14.82 26.04
C GLY A 368 23.91 -13.52 25.32
N ALA A 369 23.23 -12.61 26.00
CA ALA A 369 22.83 -11.31 25.45
C ALA A 369 23.98 -10.53 24.77
N ALA A 370 25.17 -10.51 25.37
CA ALA A 370 26.32 -9.77 24.85
C ALA A 370 26.81 -10.25 23.46
N GLU A 371 26.60 -11.53 23.16
CA GLU A 371 26.90 -12.07 21.83
C GLU A 371 25.74 -11.83 20.87
N MET A 372 24.49 -12.02 21.32
CA MET A 372 23.29 -11.79 20.48
C MET A 372 23.25 -10.38 19.90
N VAL A 373 23.57 -9.35 20.69
CA VAL A 373 23.49 -7.93 20.28
C VAL A 373 24.50 -7.56 19.19
N LYS A 374 25.42 -8.46 18.83
CA LYS A 374 26.31 -8.32 17.66
C LYS A 374 25.59 -8.61 16.34
N HIS A 375 24.34 -9.09 16.38
CA HIS A 375 23.51 -9.43 15.21
C HIS A 375 22.25 -8.54 15.12
N PRO A 376 22.40 -7.19 15.02
CA PRO A 376 21.30 -6.25 15.17
C PRO A 376 20.17 -6.42 14.15
N GLU A 377 20.50 -6.68 12.88
CA GLU A 377 19.51 -6.86 11.80
C GLU A 377 18.67 -8.13 11.95
N GLU A 378 19.24 -9.17 12.56
CA GLU A 378 18.51 -10.41 12.86
C GLU A 378 17.61 -10.22 14.08
N LEU A 379 18.12 -9.57 15.13
CA LEU A 379 17.33 -9.22 16.31
C LEU A 379 16.17 -8.28 15.99
N ALA A 380 16.35 -7.33 15.07
CA ALA A 380 15.27 -6.45 14.62
C ALA A 380 14.13 -7.22 13.96
N ARG A 381 14.46 -8.19 13.08
CA ARG A 381 13.45 -9.06 12.45
C ARG A 381 12.78 -9.99 13.46
N VAL A 382 13.56 -10.58 14.37
CA VAL A 382 13.06 -11.42 15.46
C VAL A 382 12.09 -10.64 16.34
N PHE A 383 12.46 -9.43 16.77
CA PHE A 383 11.63 -8.55 17.57
C PHE A 383 10.26 -8.31 16.93
N GLN A 384 10.23 -7.94 15.64
CA GLN A 384 9.00 -7.64 14.93
C GLN A 384 8.14 -8.87 14.67
N ALA A 385 8.76 -9.99 14.28
CA ALA A 385 8.06 -11.24 14.08
C ALA A 385 7.48 -11.78 15.40
N SER A 386 8.23 -11.68 16.50
CA SER A 386 7.78 -12.10 17.84
C SER A 386 6.70 -11.20 18.39
N ALA A 387 6.77 -9.89 18.14
CA ALA A 387 5.68 -8.98 18.44
C ALA A 387 4.44 -9.37 17.62
N LEU A 388 4.57 -9.64 16.32
CA LEU A 388 3.44 -10.05 15.47
C LEU A 388 2.73 -11.29 15.99
N VAL A 389 3.47 -12.37 16.29
CA VAL A 389 2.89 -13.65 16.74
C VAL A 389 2.66 -13.73 18.25
N LYS A 390 2.93 -12.65 18.99
CA LYS A 390 2.81 -12.59 20.46
C LYS A 390 3.69 -13.64 21.17
N ASN A 391 4.95 -13.81 20.75
CA ASN A 391 5.86 -14.75 21.42
C ASN A 391 6.54 -14.09 22.63
N TRP A 392 6.02 -14.31 23.84
CA TRP A 392 6.57 -13.70 25.07
C TRP A 392 7.91 -14.27 25.51
N ASP A 393 8.28 -15.43 24.97
CA ASP A 393 9.48 -16.15 25.37
C ASP A 393 10.56 -16.13 24.28
N VAL A 394 10.60 -15.07 23.46
CA VAL A 394 11.48 -15.02 22.27
C VAL A 394 12.97 -15.22 22.58
N VAL A 395 13.47 -14.68 23.70
CA VAL A 395 14.87 -14.85 24.12
C VAL A 395 15.06 -16.06 25.03
N GLY A 396 14.01 -16.49 25.74
CA GLY A 396 14.09 -17.47 26.83
C GLY A 396 14.60 -16.85 28.13
N LEU A 397 14.19 -17.43 29.26
CA LEU A 397 14.65 -16.99 30.60
C LEU A 397 16.17 -17.13 30.76
N GLU A 398 16.73 -18.08 30.03
CA GLU A 398 18.10 -18.55 30.10
C GLU A 398 18.88 -18.23 28.81
N TYR A 399 18.34 -17.37 27.92
CA TYR A 399 18.92 -17.13 26.60
C TYR A 399 19.05 -18.41 25.74
N ASP A 400 18.08 -19.31 25.88
CA ASP A 400 18.06 -20.64 25.27
C ASP A 400 17.17 -20.74 24.03
N ASN A 401 16.40 -19.71 23.69
CA ASN A 401 15.52 -19.73 22.52
C ASN A 401 16.13 -19.13 21.26
N LEU A 402 17.21 -18.33 21.39
CA LEU A 402 18.01 -17.82 20.28
C LEU A 402 19.43 -18.40 20.34
N LEU A 403 19.81 -19.19 19.34
CA LEU A 403 21.12 -19.84 19.27
C LEU A 403 21.91 -19.33 18.07
N LEU A 404 23.24 -19.33 18.19
CA LEU A 404 24.12 -18.95 17.11
C LEU A 404 24.51 -20.20 16.30
N ALA A 405 24.18 -20.20 15.01
CA ALA A 405 24.64 -21.21 14.07
C ALA A 405 26.10 -20.99 13.66
N LYS A 406 26.78 -22.05 13.19
CA LYS A 406 28.17 -21.95 12.69
C LYS A 406 28.36 -20.95 11.56
N ASN A 407 27.31 -20.67 10.79
CA ASN A 407 27.31 -19.66 9.72
C ASN A 407 27.18 -18.21 10.23
N GLY A 408 27.17 -17.99 11.54
CA GLY A 408 27.09 -16.67 12.17
C GLY A 408 25.69 -16.09 12.26
N ARG A 409 24.63 -16.87 11.99
CA ARG A 409 23.24 -16.42 12.08
C ARG A 409 22.56 -16.87 13.36
N LEU A 410 21.74 -16.01 13.95
CA LEU A 410 20.85 -16.31 15.05
C LEU A 410 19.67 -17.13 14.55
N VAL A 411 19.40 -18.24 15.23
CA VAL A 411 18.33 -19.19 14.95
C VAL A 411 17.37 -19.21 16.14
N LEU A 412 16.10 -18.92 15.89
CA LEU A 412 15.04 -19.04 16.88
C LEU A 412 14.55 -20.49 16.90
N ILE A 413 14.70 -21.20 18.02
CA ILE A 413 14.40 -22.63 18.11
C ILE A 413 13.07 -22.97 18.79
N ASP A 414 12.52 -22.07 19.60
CA ASP A 414 11.25 -22.28 20.29
C ASP A 414 10.25 -21.16 20.00
N SER A 415 9.15 -21.53 19.36
CA SER A 415 8.02 -20.65 19.07
C SER A 415 6.72 -21.10 19.73
N GLY A 416 6.79 -22.02 20.70
CA GLY A 416 5.64 -22.58 21.40
C GLY A 416 4.88 -21.54 22.24
N GLY A 417 5.53 -20.46 22.66
CA GLY A 417 4.92 -19.34 23.38
C GLY A 417 4.10 -18.36 22.53
N SER A 418 3.62 -18.74 21.35
CA SER A 418 2.97 -17.85 20.37
C SER A 418 1.44 -17.93 20.40
N PHE A 419 0.79 -16.92 19.81
CA PHE A 419 -0.66 -16.78 19.70
C PHE A 419 -1.37 -16.87 21.05
N ARG A 420 -2.19 -17.91 21.24
CA ARG A 420 -3.03 -18.13 22.42
C ARG A 420 -2.34 -18.96 23.51
N PHE A 421 -1.07 -19.32 23.34
CA PHE A 421 -0.34 -20.18 24.27
C PHE A 421 0.89 -19.51 24.87
N ARG A 422 1.19 -19.86 26.12
CA ARG A 422 2.46 -19.59 26.81
C ARG A 422 3.41 -20.75 26.56
N ALA A 423 4.72 -20.54 26.75
CA ALA A 423 5.74 -21.59 26.55
C ALA A 423 5.46 -22.86 27.39
N GLN A 424 4.88 -22.70 28.57
CA GLN A 424 4.49 -23.80 29.47
C GLN A 424 3.09 -24.39 29.20
N GLY A 425 2.43 -24.03 28.09
CA GLY A 425 1.12 -24.56 27.70
C GLY A 425 -0.10 -23.83 28.27
N GLY A 426 0.09 -22.86 29.16
CA GLY A 426 -1.01 -22.04 29.65
C GLY A 426 -1.63 -21.15 28.57
N ALA A 427 -2.94 -20.94 28.60
CA ALA A 427 -3.63 -20.06 27.66
C ALA A 427 -3.30 -18.57 27.90
N LYS A 428 -3.41 -17.76 26.84
CA LYS A 428 -3.38 -16.30 26.89
C LYS A 428 -4.22 -15.71 25.76
N ALA A 429 -4.65 -14.46 25.92
CA ALA A 429 -5.37 -13.75 24.87
C ALA A 429 -4.43 -13.43 23.70
N PHE A 430 -4.93 -13.54 22.47
CA PHE A 430 -4.27 -13.03 21.26
C PHE A 430 -5.10 -11.86 20.75
N GLU A 431 -4.60 -10.64 20.92
CA GLU A 431 -5.35 -9.39 20.76
C GLU A 431 -4.85 -8.60 19.55
N ASP A 432 -5.65 -7.67 19.05
CA ASP A 432 -5.37 -6.93 17.81
C ASP A 432 -4.18 -5.95 17.92
N ILE A 433 -3.81 -5.53 19.14
CA ILE A 433 -2.72 -4.57 19.39
C ILE A 433 -1.48 -5.31 19.91
N PRO A 434 -0.31 -5.18 19.25
CA PRO A 434 0.92 -5.85 19.65
C PRO A 434 1.67 -5.08 20.73
N LEU A 435 1.20 -5.14 21.97
CA LEU A 435 1.84 -4.47 23.11
C LEU A 435 3.25 -4.99 23.43
N GLU A 436 3.65 -6.11 22.82
CA GLU A 436 4.97 -6.73 22.91
C GLU A 436 6.11 -5.78 22.53
N ILE A 437 5.87 -4.85 21.60
CA ILE A 437 6.84 -3.82 21.24
C ILE A 437 7.28 -2.96 22.44
N LYS A 438 6.41 -2.83 23.46
CA LYS A 438 6.73 -2.15 24.73
C LYS A 438 7.23 -3.14 25.78
N SER A 439 6.55 -4.27 25.97
CA SER A 439 6.90 -5.20 27.04
C SER A 439 8.24 -5.89 26.84
N PHE A 440 8.67 -6.13 25.60
CA PHE A 440 10.02 -6.64 25.30
C PHE A 440 11.14 -5.68 25.67
N ARG A 441 10.82 -4.39 25.83
CA ARG A 441 11.78 -3.33 26.15
C ARG A 441 11.69 -2.87 27.61
N ASP A 442 10.69 -3.33 28.36
CA ASP A 442 10.52 -2.97 29.77
C ASP A 442 11.21 -4.02 30.67
N PRO A 443 12.33 -3.67 31.33
CA PRO A 443 13.06 -4.61 32.18
C PRO A 443 12.25 -5.07 33.42
N ARG A 444 11.18 -4.36 33.79
CA ARG A 444 10.28 -4.74 34.88
C ARG A 444 9.28 -5.82 34.46
N ILE A 445 9.03 -5.96 33.15
CA ILE A 445 8.12 -6.96 32.59
C ILE A 445 8.91 -8.15 32.05
N ASN A 446 9.99 -7.90 31.30
CA ASN A 446 10.83 -8.93 30.70
C ASN A 446 12.30 -8.49 30.67
N GLN A 447 13.03 -8.74 31.76
CA GLN A 447 14.41 -8.30 31.93
C GLN A 447 15.35 -8.86 30.84
N GLN A 448 15.20 -10.13 30.47
CA GLN A 448 16.04 -10.81 29.49
C GLN A 448 15.88 -10.22 28.10
N SER A 449 14.62 -10.05 27.65
CA SER A 449 14.34 -9.44 26.34
C SER A 449 14.76 -7.98 26.33
N ALA A 450 14.51 -7.23 27.41
CA ALA A 450 14.90 -5.83 27.51
C ALA A 450 16.41 -5.65 27.41
N LYS A 451 17.20 -6.53 28.03
CA LYS A 451 18.67 -6.51 27.94
C LYS A 451 19.19 -6.69 26.52
N VAL A 452 18.51 -7.49 25.70
CA VAL A 452 18.89 -7.73 24.30
C VAL A 452 18.39 -6.58 23.41
N PHE A 453 17.09 -6.27 23.46
CA PHE A 453 16.49 -5.34 22.51
C PHE A 453 16.80 -3.88 22.81
N ASN A 454 16.90 -3.45 24.08
CA ASN A 454 17.29 -2.06 24.37
C ASN A 454 18.73 -1.78 23.97
N GLU A 455 19.65 -2.72 24.21
CA GLU A 455 21.04 -2.62 23.76
C GLU A 455 21.13 -2.58 22.23
N THR A 456 20.31 -3.39 21.54
CA THR A 456 20.28 -3.45 20.08
C THR A 456 19.77 -2.14 19.47
N PHE A 457 18.61 -1.65 19.91
CA PHE A 457 18.02 -0.42 19.37
C PHE A 457 18.66 0.86 19.93
N GLY A 458 19.41 0.77 21.03
CA GLY A 458 20.23 1.86 21.54
C GLY A 458 21.34 2.29 20.57
N LYS A 459 21.85 1.36 19.76
CA LYS A 459 22.92 1.63 18.79
C LYS A 459 22.44 2.26 17.49
N ASP A 460 21.16 2.09 17.17
CA ASP A 460 20.54 2.62 15.97
C ASP A 460 19.04 2.85 16.17
N ALA A 461 18.65 4.13 16.19
CA ALA A 461 17.28 4.56 16.43
C ALA A 461 16.27 4.20 15.32
N TRP A 462 16.73 3.80 14.13
CA TRP A 462 15.89 3.39 12.99
C TRP A 462 15.77 1.88 12.84
N LEU A 463 16.65 1.12 13.49
CA LEU A 463 16.72 -0.33 13.34
C LEU A 463 15.40 -1.05 13.70
N GLU A 464 14.66 -0.54 14.69
CA GLU A 464 13.34 -1.09 15.07
C GLU A 464 12.37 -1.12 13.87
N ALA A 465 12.31 -0.04 13.07
CA ALA A 465 11.47 0.01 11.87
C ALA A 465 12.04 -0.80 10.71
N ARG A 466 13.36 -0.81 10.53
CA ARG A 466 14.00 -1.62 9.46
C ARG A 466 13.68 -3.11 9.62
N GLY A 467 13.65 -3.62 10.85
CA GLY A 467 13.19 -4.98 11.14
C GLY A 467 11.74 -5.26 10.71
N ALA A 468 10.90 -4.21 10.66
CA ALA A 468 9.48 -4.31 10.37
C ALA A 468 9.17 -4.29 8.86
N GLU A 469 10.13 -3.92 8.01
CA GLU A 469 9.95 -3.88 6.54
C GLU A 469 9.48 -5.22 5.97
N SER A 470 9.96 -6.34 6.55
CA SER A 470 9.56 -7.69 6.17
C SER A 470 8.04 -7.94 6.28
N LEU A 471 7.34 -7.20 7.14
CA LEU A 471 5.89 -7.29 7.30
C LEU A 471 5.16 -6.90 6.01
N LEU A 472 5.69 -5.98 5.19
CA LEU A 472 5.09 -5.57 3.93
C LEU A 472 4.93 -6.76 2.96
N GLY A 473 5.88 -7.71 2.97
CA GLY A 473 5.85 -8.92 2.16
C GLY A 473 4.92 -10.02 2.67
N LEU A 474 4.37 -9.90 3.88
CA LEU A 474 3.45 -10.88 4.44
C LEU A 474 2.04 -10.68 3.87
N ASP A 475 1.54 -11.67 3.15
CA ASP A 475 0.22 -11.67 2.54
C ASP A 475 -0.83 -12.39 3.41
N LYS A 476 -2.06 -11.85 3.44
CA LYS A 476 -3.17 -12.38 4.28
C LYS A 476 -3.60 -13.78 3.85
N ALA A 477 -3.65 -14.05 2.54
CA ALA A 477 -4.00 -15.38 2.04
C ALA A 477 -2.90 -16.41 2.36
N ALA A 478 -1.63 -16.00 2.32
CA ALA A 478 -0.52 -16.82 2.76
C ALA A 478 -0.58 -17.16 4.26
N VAL A 479 -0.93 -16.19 5.13
CA VAL A 479 -1.15 -16.43 6.57
C VAL A 479 -2.31 -17.41 6.78
N ARG A 480 -3.44 -17.19 6.11
CA ARG A 480 -4.60 -18.09 6.16
C ARG A 480 -4.24 -19.51 5.74
N LYS A 481 -3.40 -19.64 4.71
CA LYS A 481 -2.88 -20.93 4.24
C LYS A 481 -2.01 -21.61 5.30
N ILE A 482 -1.14 -20.87 6.00
CA ILE A 482 -0.31 -21.41 7.09
C ILE A 482 -1.19 -22.01 8.19
N PHE A 483 -2.22 -21.29 8.65
CA PHE A 483 -3.11 -21.82 9.69
C PHE A 483 -3.89 -23.06 9.22
N ARG A 484 -4.27 -23.11 7.93
CA ARG A 484 -4.88 -24.30 7.34
C ARG A 484 -3.92 -25.48 7.30
N GLU A 485 -2.67 -25.26 6.90
CA GLU A 485 -1.63 -26.30 6.85
C GLU A 485 -1.25 -26.80 8.26
N ALA A 486 -1.36 -25.92 9.26
CA ALA A 486 -1.24 -26.31 10.66
C ALA A 486 -2.41 -27.17 11.15
N GLY A 487 -3.53 -27.24 10.42
CA GLY A 487 -4.69 -28.07 10.77
C GLY A 487 -5.65 -27.43 11.78
N PHE A 488 -5.70 -26.10 11.88
CA PHE A 488 -6.72 -25.41 12.70
C PHE A 488 -8.13 -25.56 12.10
N GLU A 489 -9.14 -25.50 12.96
CA GLU A 489 -10.54 -25.45 12.52
C GLU A 489 -10.86 -24.16 11.74
N ALA A 490 -11.85 -24.22 10.85
CA ALA A 490 -12.16 -23.11 9.95
C ALA A 490 -12.47 -21.79 10.69
N SER A 491 -13.24 -21.86 11.79
CA SER A 491 -13.56 -20.70 12.63
C SER A 491 -12.33 -20.11 13.34
N GLU A 492 -11.39 -20.96 13.74
CA GLU A 492 -10.14 -20.53 14.35
C GLU A 492 -9.21 -19.88 13.33
N ILE A 493 -9.14 -20.43 12.11
CA ILE A 493 -8.37 -19.85 11.01
C ILE A 493 -8.83 -18.42 10.74
N ASP A 494 -10.14 -18.17 10.69
CA ASP A 494 -10.70 -16.84 10.48
C ASP A 494 -10.25 -15.89 11.60
N SER A 495 -10.51 -16.25 12.86
CA SER A 495 -10.17 -15.41 14.00
C SER A 495 -8.66 -15.13 14.11
N LEU A 496 -7.82 -16.16 13.98
CA LEU A 496 -6.36 -16.02 14.06
C LEU A 496 -5.81 -15.16 12.91
N THR A 497 -6.34 -15.36 11.69
CA THR A 497 -5.92 -14.57 10.52
C THR A 497 -6.29 -13.11 10.68
N GLU A 498 -7.51 -12.79 11.13
CA GLU A 498 -7.96 -11.41 11.31
C GLU A 498 -7.15 -10.69 12.39
N THR A 499 -6.97 -11.31 13.57
CA THR A 499 -6.17 -10.71 14.64
C THR A 499 -4.72 -10.50 14.22
N LEU A 500 -4.09 -11.50 13.59
CA LEU A 500 -2.71 -11.35 13.09
C LEU A 500 -2.63 -10.23 12.04
N TRP A 501 -3.61 -10.13 11.14
CA TRP A 501 -3.64 -9.10 10.13
C TRP A 501 -3.77 -7.68 10.72
N LYS A 502 -4.61 -7.51 11.74
CA LYS A 502 -4.71 -6.24 12.48
C LYS A 502 -3.41 -5.90 13.21
N ARG A 503 -2.77 -6.87 13.86
CA ARG A 503 -1.45 -6.69 14.51
C ARG A 503 -0.40 -6.26 13.50
N ARG A 504 -0.35 -6.91 12.32
CA ARG A 504 0.54 -6.54 11.21
C ARG A 504 0.30 -5.10 10.77
N GLN A 505 -0.97 -4.73 10.52
CA GLN A 505 -1.30 -3.37 10.08
C GLN A 505 -0.93 -2.34 11.14
N TRP A 506 -1.15 -2.64 12.42
CA TRP A 506 -0.75 -1.77 13.53
C TRP A 506 0.77 -1.52 13.54
N LEU A 507 1.59 -2.56 13.34
CA LEU A 507 3.05 -2.41 13.25
C LEU A 507 3.46 -1.57 12.02
N ILE A 508 2.86 -1.85 10.85
CA ILE A 508 3.10 -1.07 9.63
C ILE A 508 2.79 0.41 9.85
N ASP A 509 1.65 0.71 10.47
CA ASP A 509 1.24 2.08 10.74
C ASP A 509 2.15 2.72 11.81
N ARG A 510 2.56 2.00 12.87
CA ARG A 510 3.52 2.51 13.88
C ARG A 510 4.81 3.00 13.26
N TYR A 511 5.37 2.27 12.31
CA TYR A 511 6.65 2.61 11.70
C TYR A 511 6.53 3.43 10.41
N ASP A 512 5.30 3.79 10.00
CA ASP A 512 4.99 4.47 8.74
C ASP A 512 5.61 3.80 7.50
N LEU A 513 5.62 2.45 7.47
CA LEU A 513 6.31 1.70 6.40
C LEU A 513 5.69 1.91 5.00
N GLU A 514 4.44 2.37 4.96
CA GLU A 514 3.72 2.69 3.72
C GLU A 514 3.85 4.18 3.33
N ASN A 515 4.65 4.97 4.07
CA ASN A 515 4.87 6.41 3.86
C ASN A 515 3.54 7.21 3.78
N LYS A 516 2.64 6.94 4.73
CA LYS A 516 1.34 7.63 4.84
C LYS A 516 1.49 8.98 5.53
N LEU A 517 2.47 9.11 6.43
CA LEU A 517 2.66 10.33 7.21
C LEU A 517 3.67 11.26 6.57
N VAL A 518 4.79 10.75 6.09
CA VAL A 518 5.81 11.58 5.43
C VAL A 518 5.60 11.52 3.90
N PRO A 519 5.26 12.65 3.24
CA PRO A 519 5.05 12.71 1.79
C PRO A 519 6.29 12.29 0.98
N GLN A 520 6.07 11.89 -0.28
CA GLN A 520 7.18 11.64 -1.21
C GLN A 520 8.01 12.92 -1.43
N GLY A 521 9.33 12.78 -1.39
CA GLY A 521 10.30 13.87 -1.59
C GLY A 521 11.14 14.19 -0.36
N PHE A 522 10.69 13.82 0.84
CA PHE A 522 11.50 13.86 2.05
C PHE A 522 12.48 12.67 2.12
N GLY A 523 13.56 12.84 2.87
CA GLY A 523 14.61 11.84 3.14
C GLY A 523 15.98 12.24 2.58
N LYS A 524 16.02 13.18 1.62
CA LYS A 524 17.26 13.65 0.97
C LYS A 524 18.29 14.14 1.99
N HIS A 525 17.87 14.93 2.96
CA HIS A 525 18.74 15.52 3.98
C HIS A 525 18.93 14.58 5.17
N LEU A 526 17.90 13.81 5.53
CA LEU A 526 17.91 12.84 6.62
C LEU A 526 19.01 11.78 6.43
N GLU A 527 19.20 11.28 5.20
CA GLU A 527 20.28 10.33 4.91
C GLU A 527 21.68 10.95 5.11
N GLU A 528 21.83 12.25 4.90
CA GLU A 528 23.08 12.95 5.25
C GLU A 528 23.24 13.07 6.77
N PHE A 529 22.17 13.42 7.49
CA PHE A 529 22.21 13.59 8.94
C PHE A 529 22.49 12.28 9.68
N LYS A 530 22.01 11.14 9.17
CA LYS A 530 22.33 9.80 9.72
C LYS A 530 23.83 9.51 9.73
N LYS A 531 24.61 10.08 8.81
CA LYS A 531 26.09 9.94 8.80
C LYS A 531 26.76 10.60 9.99
N TRP A 532 26.07 11.52 10.69
CA TRP A 532 26.58 12.17 11.89
C TRP A 532 26.44 11.30 13.15
N GLY A 533 25.77 10.15 13.04
CA GLY A 533 25.59 9.16 14.10
C GLY A 533 24.13 8.72 14.22
N MET A 534 23.89 7.45 14.53
CA MET A 534 22.53 6.88 14.58
C MET A 534 22.10 6.38 15.97
N ALA A 535 22.99 6.43 16.96
CA ALA A 535 22.72 5.95 18.31
C ALA A 535 21.55 6.71 18.95
N ALA A 536 20.64 5.96 19.60
CA ALA A 536 19.57 6.55 20.37
C ALA A 536 20.13 7.11 21.69
N TRP A 537 19.56 8.23 22.14
CA TRP A 537 19.81 8.74 23.47
C TRP A 537 18.98 7.96 24.49
N THR A 538 19.60 7.56 25.58
CA THR A 538 18.95 6.85 26.67
C THR A 538 18.29 7.84 27.64
N PRO A 539 17.30 7.40 28.44
CA PRO A 539 16.75 8.25 29.51
C PRO A 539 17.80 8.78 30.49
N ASN A 540 18.92 8.07 30.66
CA ASN A 540 20.04 8.52 31.48
C ASN A 540 20.83 9.65 30.80
N ASP A 541 21.08 9.55 29.49
CA ASP A 541 21.75 10.62 28.73
C ASP A 541 20.96 11.94 28.75
N VAL A 542 19.64 11.82 28.86
CA VAL A 542 18.66 12.89 28.68
C VAL A 542 18.29 13.57 30.00
N GLY A 543 18.86 13.14 31.14
CA GLY A 543 18.50 13.53 32.50
C GLY A 543 17.90 14.92 32.64
N GLY A 544 16.59 15.00 32.92
CA GLY A 544 15.91 16.26 33.26
C GLY A 544 15.20 17.02 32.14
N LEU A 545 15.15 16.51 30.91
CA LEU A 545 14.47 17.16 29.78
C LEU A 545 12.96 17.41 30.01
N VAL A 546 12.36 16.70 30.97
CA VAL A 546 10.98 16.88 31.42
C VAL A 546 10.78 18.18 32.24
N ASN A 547 11.84 18.74 32.86
CA ASN A 547 11.79 19.90 33.75
C ASN A 547 12.89 20.96 33.49
N GLY A 548 13.42 21.04 32.27
CA GLY A 548 14.26 22.17 31.84
C GLY A 548 15.71 22.19 32.36
N ALA A 549 16.21 21.11 32.95
CA ALA A 549 17.63 20.93 33.19
C ALA A 549 18.19 19.97 32.13
N ILE A 550 19.13 20.44 31.32
CA ILE A 550 19.84 19.61 30.35
C ILE A 550 21.16 19.17 31.01
N GLU A 551 21.43 17.87 31.07
CA GLU A 551 22.76 17.39 31.47
C GLU A 551 23.84 17.99 30.54
N ARG A 552 24.94 18.48 31.11
CA ARG A 552 25.99 19.20 30.37
C ARG A 552 26.54 18.40 29.18
N GLY A 553 26.58 17.06 29.27
CA GLY A 553 27.05 16.18 28.19
C GLY A 553 26.11 16.15 26.98
N PHE A 554 24.82 15.96 27.23
CA PHE A 554 23.80 15.93 26.17
C PHE A 554 23.64 17.30 25.49
N ALA A 555 23.71 18.40 26.26
CA ALA A 555 23.71 19.76 25.69
C ALA A 555 24.84 19.97 24.67
N ALA A 556 26.05 19.50 24.99
CA ALA A 556 27.23 19.68 24.13
C ALA A 556 27.13 18.89 22.82
N GLU A 557 26.67 17.63 22.86
CA GLU A 557 26.47 16.84 21.64
C GLU A 557 25.41 17.47 20.74
N VAL A 558 24.29 17.87 21.33
CA VAL A 558 23.19 18.52 20.63
C VAL A 558 23.70 19.82 19.99
N GLU A 559 24.38 20.71 20.74
CA GLU A 559 25.03 21.91 20.19
C GLU A 559 25.94 21.63 19.00
N ALA A 560 26.76 20.58 19.07
CA ALA A 560 27.63 20.18 17.97
C ALA A 560 26.82 19.78 16.72
N LEU A 561 25.69 19.08 16.88
CA LEU A 561 24.80 18.70 15.79
C LEU A 561 24.11 19.92 15.15
N VAL A 562 23.70 20.95 15.93
CA VAL A 562 23.20 22.21 15.32
C VAL A 562 24.30 22.88 14.55
N GLY A 563 25.53 22.92 15.08
CA GLY A 563 26.65 23.51 14.36
C GLY A 563 26.84 22.86 12.99
N LYS A 564 26.78 21.52 12.93
CA LYS A 564 26.82 20.76 11.67
C LYS A 564 25.64 21.07 10.75
N PHE A 565 24.42 21.11 11.27
CA PHE A 565 23.23 21.45 10.48
C PHE A 565 23.30 22.86 9.90
N GLU A 566 23.69 23.84 10.70
CA GLU A 566 23.82 25.23 10.27
C GLU A 566 24.91 25.39 9.19
N ALA A 567 26.02 24.67 9.31
CA ALA A 567 27.04 24.61 8.27
C ALA A 567 26.50 23.96 6.99
N TYR A 568 25.77 22.84 7.13
CA TYR A 568 25.19 22.09 6.01
C TYR A 568 24.22 22.93 5.18
N VAL A 569 23.26 23.61 5.82
CA VAL A 569 22.27 24.43 5.07
C VAL A 569 22.94 25.61 4.36
N ASN A 570 23.98 26.20 4.97
CA ASN A 570 24.72 27.30 4.37
C ASN A 570 25.54 26.85 3.14
N SER A 571 26.17 25.68 3.20
CA SER A 571 27.02 25.19 2.11
C SER A 571 26.22 24.49 1.00
N THR A 572 25.11 23.83 1.34
CA THR A 572 24.41 22.92 0.42
C THR A 572 23.17 23.53 -0.21
N ILE A 573 22.46 24.41 0.51
CA ILE A 573 21.17 24.96 0.05
C ILE A 573 21.33 26.43 -0.33
N HIS A 574 21.83 27.26 0.59
CA HIS A 574 22.03 28.69 0.32
C HIS A 574 23.01 29.32 1.32
N PRO A 575 23.96 30.19 0.91
CA PRO A 575 24.96 30.79 1.81
C PRO A 575 24.40 31.50 3.06
N TRP A 576 23.18 32.02 2.97
CA TRP A 576 22.47 32.68 4.07
C TRP A 576 21.39 31.80 4.73
N GLY A 577 21.35 30.51 4.44
CA GLY A 577 20.28 29.57 4.79
C GLY A 577 19.97 29.53 6.29
N ARG A 578 21.01 29.49 7.13
CA ARG A 578 20.89 29.61 8.59
C ARG A 578 20.16 30.91 8.96
N GLY A 579 20.60 32.05 8.43
CA GLY A 579 20.01 33.36 8.73
C GLY A 579 18.52 33.41 8.40
N VAL A 580 18.13 32.83 7.26
CA VAL A 580 16.73 32.71 6.83
C VAL A 580 15.92 31.88 7.82
N LEU A 581 16.34 30.64 8.12
CA LEU A 581 15.63 29.77 9.07
C LEU A 581 15.48 30.43 10.45
N ARG A 582 16.55 31.05 10.95
CA ARG A 582 16.52 31.78 12.22
C ARG A 582 15.50 32.91 12.23
N ASN A 583 15.42 33.69 11.16
CA ASN A 583 14.45 34.77 11.06
C ASN A 583 13.01 34.24 11.02
N LEU A 584 12.73 33.19 10.24
CA LEU A 584 11.39 32.59 10.15
C LEU A 584 10.89 32.10 11.52
N PHE A 585 11.72 31.34 12.25
CA PHE A 585 11.34 30.82 13.57
C PHE A 585 11.38 31.89 14.68
N ARG A 586 12.14 32.97 14.50
CA ARG A 586 12.08 34.15 15.38
C ARG A 586 10.79 34.93 15.18
N GLU A 587 10.32 35.08 13.95
CA GLU A 587 9.03 35.72 13.71
C GLU A 587 7.85 34.88 14.22
N TRP A 588 7.96 33.55 14.16
CA TRP A 588 6.98 32.65 14.77
C TRP A 588 6.82 32.90 16.28
N SER A 589 7.94 33.05 17.00
CA SER A 589 7.90 33.21 18.46
C SER A 589 7.29 34.54 18.92
N PHE A 590 7.25 35.56 18.06
CA PHE A 590 6.50 36.79 18.32
C PHE A 590 5.01 36.69 17.96
N GLY A 591 4.63 35.76 17.07
CA GLY A 591 3.24 35.49 16.75
C GLY A 591 3.07 34.60 15.52
N SER A 592 2.18 33.61 15.61
CA SER A 592 1.94 32.65 14.52
C SER A 592 1.35 33.26 13.22
N SER A 593 0.94 34.53 13.26
CA SER A 593 0.40 35.28 12.11
C SER A 593 1.43 36.21 11.45
N SER A 594 2.68 36.20 11.90
CA SER A 594 3.78 36.91 11.24
C SER A 594 4.07 36.35 9.83
N GLU A 595 4.88 37.05 9.03
CA GLU A 595 5.30 36.57 7.70
C GLU A 595 6.03 35.22 7.79
N GLY A 596 6.91 35.03 8.78
CA GLY A 596 7.55 33.76 9.08
C GLY A 596 6.57 32.66 9.45
N GLY A 597 5.57 32.95 10.31
CA GLY A 597 4.55 31.98 10.67
C GLY A 597 3.60 31.61 9.53
N ALA A 598 3.28 32.59 8.68
CA ALA A 598 2.63 32.42 7.40
C ALA A 598 3.44 31.46 6.49
N THR A 599 4.74 31.70 6.33
CA THR A 599 5.64 30.87 5.51
C THR A 599 5.63 29.40 5.93
N ILE A 600 5.75 29.13 7.23
CA ILE A 600 5.77 27.75 7.77
C ILE A 600 4.43 27.06 7.51
N LYS A 601 3.30 27.77 7.64
CA LYS A 601 1.96 27.24 7.35
C LYS A 601 1.80 26.90 5.87
N LEU A 602 2.24 27.78 4.96
CA LEU A 602 2.19 27.51 3.51
C LEU A 602 3.06 26.31 3.13
N TRP A 603 4.26 26.23 3.70
CA TRP A 603 5.15 25.08 3.51
C TRP A 603 4.46 23.79 3.98
N THR A 604 3.86 23.81 5.17
CA THR A 604 3.19 22.63 5.74
C THR A 604 2.00 22.20 4.88
N GLU A 605 1.19 23.16 4.41
CA GLU A 605 0.08 22.89 3.50
C GLU A 605 0.57 22.34 2.16
N SER A 606 1.63 22.91 1.60
CA SER A 606 2.24 22.46 0.34
C SER A 606 2.82 21.05 0.42
N ARG A 607 3.40 20.67 1.56
CA ARG A 607 4.05 19.36 1.73
C ARG A 607 3.09 18.30 2.23
N PHE A 608 2.31 18.61 3.27
CA PHE A 608 1.52 17.63 4.00
C PHE A 608 0.01 17.71 3.72
N GLY A 609 -0.46 18.68 2.91
CA GLY A 609 -1.87 18.83 2.54
C GLY A 609 -2.79 19.22 3.72
N THR A 610 -2.22 19.64 4.85
CA THR A 610 -3.00 20.05 6.02
C THR A 610 -3.46 21.50 5.84
N LEU A 611 -4.78 21.69 5.81
CA LEU A 611 -5.35 23.02 5.57
C LEU A 611 -5.09 23.96 6.74
N THR A 612 -4.65 25.16 6.41
CA THR A 612 -4.50 26.23 7.37
C THR A 612 -5.86 26.83 7.72
N LYS A 613 -6.20 26.90 9.02
CA LYS A 613 -7.24 27.83 9.48
C LYS A 613 -6.55 29.13 9.91
N TYR A 614 -7.03 30.24 9.37
CA TYR A 614 -6.58 31.59 9.72
C TYR A 614 -7.63 32.21 10.66
N HIS A 615 -7.20 32.65 11.85
CA HIS A 615 -8.04 33.11 12.96
C HIS A 615 -8.96 32.04 13.61
N SER A 616 -9.70 32.47 14.63
CA SER A 616 -10.70 31.68 15.39
C SER A 616 -11.99 31.39 14.60
N SER A 617 -12.02 31.62 13.28
CA SER A 617 -13.20 31.47 12.41
C SER A 617 -12.91 30.67 11.13
N ARG A 618 -13.97 30.27 10.42
CA ARG A 618 -13.90 29.53 9.15
C ARG A 618 -13.52 30.47 8.01
N THR A 619 -12.26 30.45 7.60
CA THR A 619 -11.78 31.14 6.39
C THR A 619 -11.74 30.16 5.20
N SER A 620 -12.07 30.60 3.98
CA SER A 620 -12.06 29.73 2.79
C SER A 620 -10.62 29.41 2.33
N ARG A 621 -10.42 28.26 1.66
CA ARG A 621 -9.10 27.84 1.15
C ARG A 621 -8.44 28.88 0.23
N HIS A 622 -9.24 29.56 -0.59
CA HIS A 622 -8.73 30.49 -1.58
C HIS A 622 -8.23 31.79 -0.95
N GLU A 623 -8.97 32.32 0.03
CA GLU A 623 -8.61 33.53 0.76
C GLU A 623 -7.36 33.34 1.62
N VAL A 624 -7.24 32.19 2.29
CA VAL A 624 -6.04 31.85 3.07
C VAL A 624 -4.83 31.73 2.16
N SER A 625 -4.94 31.00 1.05
CA SER A 625 -3.83 30.80 0.12
C SER A 625 -3.34 32.12 -0.52
N SER A 626 -4.26 32.97 -0.98
CA SER A 626 -3.89 34.22 -1.65
C SER A 626 -3.22 35.21 -0.68
N ALA A 627 -3.81 35.44 0.50
CA ALA A 627 -3.25 36.37 1.48
C ALA A 627 -1.88 35.91 2.00
N LEU A 628 -1.71 34.59 2.13
CA LEU A 628 -0.48 33.94 2.56
C LEU A 628 0.62 34.03 1.51
N GLU A 629 0.30 33.76 0.24
CA GLU A 629 1.23 33.91 -0.87
C GLU A 629 1.67 35.36 -1.07
N ASP A 630 0.75 36.32 -0.94
CA ASP A 630 1.09 37.75 -1.05
C ASP A 630 2.01 38.21 0.09
N GLY A 631 1.77 37.75 1.32
CA GLY A 631 2.63 38.04 2.48
C GLY A 631 4.05 37.46 2.31
N ILE A 632 4.13 36.19 1.94
CA ILE A 632 5.41 35.50 1.71
C ILE A 632 6.15 36.13 0.53
N ARG A 633 5.45 36.44 -0.58
CA ARG A 633 6.05 37.04 -1.77
C ARG A 633 6.72 38.38 -1.45
N ARG A 634 6.07 39.23 -0.64
CA ARG A 634 6.68 40.49 -0.17
C ARG A 634 7.96 40.26 0.64
N SER A 635 7.92 39.31 1.58
CA SER A 635 9.07 38.96 2.42
C SER A 635 10.25 38.40 1.62
N LEU A 636 9.97 37.46 0.72
CA LEU A 636 10.96 36.83 -0.16
C LEU A 636 11.54 37.80 -1.20
N GLN A 637 10.71 38.71 -1.72
CA GLN A 637 11.17 39.79 -2.60
C GLN A 637 12.16 40.72 -1.90
N ASN A 638 11.92 41.05 -0.63
CA ASN A 638 12.85 41.84 0.18
C ASN A 638 14.16 41.08 0.48
N ALA A 639 14.06 39.76 0.71
CA ALA A 639 15.22 38.91 0.97
C ALA A 639 16.02 38.50 -0.29
N ARG A 640 15.45 38.69 -1.49
CA ARG A 640 15.99 38.23 -2.78
C ARG A 640 16.23 36.71 -2.85
N ILE A 641 15.38 35.91 -2.18
CA ILE A 641 15.50 34.44 -2.15
C ILE A 641 14.26 33.81 -2.80
N PRO A 642 14.42 32.84 -3.73
CA PRO A 642 13.29 32.12 -4.32
C PRO A 642 12.47 31.34 -3.27
N ARG A 643 11.16 31.20 -3.51
CA ARG A 643 10.23 30.45 -2.63
C ARG A 643 10.66 29.00 -2.48
N GLU A 644 11.09 28.39 -3.57
CA GLU A 644 11.52 27.00 -3.65
C GLU A 644 12.73 26.76 -2.74
N THR A 645 13.68 27.70 -2.71
CA THR A 645 14.85 27.65 -1.82
C THR A 645 14.44 27.75 -0.35
N VAL A 646 13.46 28.60 0.00
CA VAL A 646 12.96 28.69 1.37
C VAL A 646 12.22 27.42 1.79
N PHE A 647 11.48 26.79 0.88
CA PHE A 647 10.83 25.51 1.16
C PHE A 647 11.85 24.38 1.30
N GLU A 648 12.92 24.35 0.51
CA GLU A 648 14.01 23.39 0.69
C GLU A 648 14.74 23.57 2.04
N LEU A 649 14.93 24.83 2.49
CA LEU A 649 15.45 25.10 3.83
C LEU A 649 14.54 24.53 4.94
N LEU A 650 13.22 24.71 4.80
CA LEU A 650 12.24 24.15 5.75
C LEU A 650 12.15 22.62 5.66
N ASP A 651 12.31 22.04 4.47
CA ASP A 651 12.40 20.59 4.28
C ASP A 651 13.62 20.02 5.04
N ALA A 652 14.78 20.67 4.92
CA ALA A 652 16.00 20.29 5.64
C ALA A 652 15.87 20.46 7.16
N GLU A 653 15.25 21.56 7.63
CA GLU A 653 14.97 21.74 9.06
C GLU A 653 14.04 20.65 9.59
N TYR A 654 12.95 20.35 8.89
CA TYR A 654 12.03 19.28 9.29
C TYR A 654 12.76 17.94 9.41
N GLU A 655 13.52 17.54 8.38
CA GLU A 655 14.29 16.29 8.39
C GLU A 655 15.36 16.25 9.49
N PHE A 656 15.95 17.40 9.82
CA PHE A 656 16.88 17.50 10.93
C PHE A 656 16.17 17.30 12.28
N GLN A 657 14.96 17.83 12.44
CA GLN A 657 14.14 17.55 13.62
C GLN A 657 13.71 16.08 13.70
N GLN A 658 13.36 15.46 12.57
CA GLN A 658 13.09 14.03 12.52
C GLN A 658 14.31 13.22 12.99
N TYR A 659 15.51 13.62 12.55
CA TYR A 659 16.77 13.00 12.96
C TYR A 659 16.98 13.06 14.48
N LEU A 660 16.89 14.25 15.09
CA LEU A 660 17.09 14.42 16.53
C LEU A 660 16.01 13.71 17.35
N MET A 661 14.75 13.91 16.99
CA MET A 661 13.62 13.37 17.73
C MET A 661 13.54 11.85 17.65
N ARG A 662 13.99 11.25 16.54
CA ARG A 662 14.11 9.79 16.43
C ARG A 662 15.20 9.26 17.37
N ARG A 663 16.34 9.93 17.46
CA ARG A 663 17.39 9.57 18.43
C ARG A 663 16.90 9.72 19.88
N LEU A 664 16.03 10.69 20.16
CA LEU A 664 15.49 10.93 21.50
C LEU A 664 14.37 9.98 21.92
N HIS A 665 13.40 9.73 21.04
CA HIS A 665 12.17 9.02 21.38
C HIS A 665 12.00 7.68 20.67
N GLY A 666 12.86 7.35 19.70
CA GLY A 666 12.63 6.22 18.80
C GLY A 666 11.26 6.34 18.14
N TYR A 667 10.47 5.27 18.20
CA TYR A 667 9.11 5.22 17.63
C TYR A 667 8.00 5.41 18.67
N ASP A 668 8.33 5.82 19.89
CA ASP A 668 7.33 6.13 20.91
C ASP A 668 6.73 7.52 20.73
N GLU A 669 5.50 7.68 21.23
CA GLU A 669 4.77 8.94 21.15
C GLU A 669 5.39 9.98 22.11
N ILE A 670 5.59 11.19 21.59
CA ILE A 670 5.95 12.38 22.33
C ILE A 670 4.71 12.89 23.05
N THR A 671 4.79 13.01 24.37
CA THR A 671 3.71 13.59 25.17
C THR A 671 3.91 15.09 25.29
N ALA A 672 2.92 15.86 24.85
CA ALA A 672 2.89 17.31 24.97
C ALA A 672 1.57 17.79 25.56
N ILE A 673 1.52 19.04 25.98
CA ILE A 673 0.41 19.72 26.63
C ILE A 673 0.07 20.96 25.81
N ARG A 674 -1.22 21.25 25.68
CA ARG A 674 -1.70 22.50 25.10
C ARG A 674 -2.75 23.15 25.99
N PHE A 675 -2.52 24.42 26.28
CA PHE A 675 -3.44 25.31 26.93
C PHE A 675 -4.27 26.02 25.88
N MET A 676 -5.58 26.05 26.04
CA MET A 676 -6.48 26.60 25.04
C MET A 676 -7.73 27.24 25.64
N SER A 677 -8.39 28.06 24.82
CA SER A 677 -9.70 28.62 25.16
C SER A 677 -10.80 27.56 25.05
N ARG A 678 -11.95 27.80 25.69
CA ARG A 678 -13.12 26.92 25.58
C ARG A 678 -13.64 26.77 24.13
N SER A 679 -13.51 27.82 23.32
CA SER A 679 -13.95 27.80 21.92
C SER A 679 -13.03 26.97 21.03
N GLU A 680 -11.71 27.06 21.23
CA GLU A 680 -10.73 26.20 20.54
C GLU A 680 -10.94 24.73 20.91
N PHE A 681 -11.11 24.44 22.21
CA PHE A 681 -11.37 23.09 22.69
C PHE A 681 -12.62 22.48 22.02
N THR A 682 -13.76 23.17 22.08
CA THR A 682 -15.02 22.71 21.49
C THR A 682 -14.92 22.47 19.98
N SER A 683 -14.13 23.28 19.27
CA SER A 683 -13.97 23.18 17.82
C SER A 683 -12.93 22.15 17.37
N SER A 684 -11.98 21.80 18.23
CA SER A 684 -10.78 21.02 17.86
C SER A 684 -10.68 19.66 18.55
N PHE A 685 -11.36 19.43 19.68
CA PHE A 685 -11.34 18.16 20.40
C PHE A 685 -12.61 17.35 20.14
N ARG A 686 -12.47 16.13 19.60
CA ARG A 686 -13.60 15.21 19.34
C ARG A 686 -13.17 13.76 19.54
N ARG A 687 -13.96 12.99 20.31
CA ARG A 687 -13.80 11.53 20.50
C ARG A 687 -12.38 11.11 20.94
N GLY A 688 -11.77 11.83 21.87
CA GLY A 688 -10.42 11.51 22.38
C GLY A 688 -9.28 11.86 21.41
N ALA A 689 -9.56 12.68 20.40
CA ALA A 689 -8.56 13.19 19.47
C ALA A 689 -8.63 14.72 19.36
N PHE A 690 -7.47 15.35 19.22
CA PHE A 690 -7.33 16.78 18.97
C PHE A 690 -6.90 17.03 17.53
N SER A 691 -7.60 17.93 16.82
CA SER A 691 -7.30 18.38 15.46
C SER A 691 -7.47 19.89 15.36
N GLY A 692 -6.36 20.61 15.25
CA GLY A 692 -6.34 22.08 15.17
C GLY A 692 -5.91 22.60 13.80
N ASN A 693 -5.16 23.71 13.78
CA ASN A 693 -4.62 24.34 12.56
C ASN A 693 -3.49 23.51 11.95
N SER A 694 -3.13 23.75 10.68
CA SER A 694 -2.03 23.07 9.97
C SER A 694 -0.71 23.02 10.75
N VAL A 695 -0.40 24.07 11.51
CA VAL A 695 0.77 24.20 12.38
C VAL A 695 0.37 24.70 13.75
N GLN A 696 0.95 24.13 14.81
CA GLN A 696 0.58 24.42 16.20
C GLN A 696 1.81 24.43 17.11
N SER A 697 1.75 25.25 18.16
CA SER A 697 2.69 25.20 19.28
C SER A 697 2.16 24.33 20.42
N VAL A 698 2.98 23.46 20.98
CA VAL A 698 2.64 22.63 22.15
C VAL A 698 3.79 22.67 23.15
N THR A 699 3.56 22.47 24.43
CA THR A 699 4.62 22.53 25.45
C THR A 699 4.74 21.21 26.20
N VAL A 700 5.88 20.95 26.82
CA VAL A 700 6.02 19.84 27.79
C VAL A 700 5.78 20.30 29.23
N LYS A 701 5.67 21.62 29.46
CA LYS A 701 5.41 22.17 30.79
C LYS A 701 3.95 21.97 31.19
N SER A 702 3.75 21.45 32.40
CA SER A 702 2.42 21.29 33.00
C SER A 702 1.92 22.55 33.70
N ASP A 703 2.78 23.54 33.91
CA ASP A 703 2.55 24.79 34.61
C ASP A 703 2.99 26.02 33.79
N GLY A 704 2.41 27.19 34.07
CA GLY A 704 2.90 28.47 33.53
C GLY A 704 2.08 29.16 32.42
N PHE A 705 0.94 28.61 31.97
CA PHE A 705 0.10 29.25 30.93
C PHE A 705 -1.38 29.38 31.34
N GLY A 706 -1.98 30.56 31.05
CA GLY A 706 -3.31 30.99 31.49
C GLY A 706 -4.52 30.44 30.71
N GLY A 707 -4.46 29.22 30.17
CA GLY A 707 -5.58 28.62 29.42
C GLY A 707 -6.72 28.11 30.30
N GLN A 708 -7.97 28.21 29.81
CA GLN A 708 -9.17 27.68 30.52
C GLN A 708 -9.29 26.15 30.45
N ARG A 709 -8.67 25.52 29.45
CA ARG A 709 -8.63 24.07 29.25
C ARG A 709 -7.22 23.59 28.96
N CYS A 710 -6.88 22.41 29.47
CA CYS A 710 -5.59 21.77 29.32
C CYS A 710 -5.77 20.35 28.76
N VAL A 711 -5.12 20.09 27.62
CA VAL A 711 -5.20 18.81 26.92
C VAL A 711 -3.80 18.21 26.80
N ARG A 712 -3.66 16.94 27.18
CA ARG A 712 -2.48 16.11 26.90
C ARG A 712 -2.62 15.57 25.48
N MET A 713 -1.59 15.67 24.67
CA MET A 713 -1.57 15.19 23.30
C MET A 713 -0.40 14.25 23.08
N TYR A 714 -0.60 13.24 22.25
CA TYR A 714 0.40 12.23 21.92
C TYR A 714 0.79 12.38 20.46
N HIS A 715 1.92 13.03 20.24
CA HIS A 715 2.46 13.30 18.91
C HIS A 715 3.45 12.22 18.51
N ARG A 716 3.48 11.88 17.23
CA ARG A 716 4.60 11.12 16.69
C ARG A 716 5.75 12.05 16.30
N VAL A 717 6.95 11.50 16.17
CA VAL A 717 8.14 12.22 15.69
C VAL A 717 7.86 12.89 14.33
N GLU A 718 7.12 12.22 13.44
CA GLU A 718 6.76 12.74 12.10
C GLU A 718 5.91 14.02 12.15
N ASN A 719 5.28 14.31 13.29
CA ASN A 719 4.53 15.54 13.48
C ASN A 719 5.42 16.72 13.90
N THR A 720 6.68 16.51 14.27
CA THR A 720 7.53 17.58 14.82
C THR A 720 8.19 18.40 13.71
N ILE A 721 7.94 19.70 13.69
CA ILE A 721 8.54 20.67 12.75
C ILE A 721 9.77 21.34 13.37
N LYS A 722 9.67 21.69 14.67
CA LYS A 722 10.72 22.36 15.43
C LYS A 722 10.53 22.05 16.91
N THR A 723 11.62 21.93 17.64
CA THR A 723 11.59 21.90 19.11
C THR A 723 12.23 23.20 19.64
N TYR A 724 11.88 23.66 20.85
CA TYR A 724 12.40 24.87 21.50
C TYR A 724 12.68 24.61 22.98
N TYR A 725 13.79 25.14 23.49
CA TYR A 725 14.13 25.12 24.92
C TYR A 725 14.48 26.53 25.43
N GLN A 726 14.09 26.83 26.67
CA GLN A 726 14.46 28.07 27.36
C GLN A 726 15.97 28.11 27.67
N GLY A 727 16.63 29.25 27.47
CA GLY A 727 18.03 29.47 27.85
C GLY A 727 19.05 29.24 26.72
N LEU A 728 20.27 29.73 26.93
CA LEU A 728 21.17 30.24 25.89
C LEU A 728 21.69 29.26 24.83
N LYS A 729 21.37 27.96 24.82
CA LYS A 729 21.82 27.04 23.77
C LYS A 729 20.86 25.88 23.47
N TYR A 730 20.81 25.56 22.17
CA TYR A 730 19.91 24.74 21.36
C TYR A 730 18.41 25.09 21.39
N MET A 731 17.94 25.69 20.28
CA MET A 731 16.55 26.03 19.96
C MET A 731 15.93 27.19 20.74
N HIS A 732 16.51 28.38 20.54
CA HIS A 732 16.05 29.60 21.17
C HIS A 732 15.79 30.71 20.14
N PHE A 733 14.57 31.29 20.18
CA PHE A 733 14.26 32.65 19.72
C PHE A 733 13.26 33.34 20.66
N GLY A 734 13.53 33.41 21.97
CA GLY A 734 12.68 34.18 22.89
C GLY A 734 12.83 33.76 24.34
N ARG A 735 12.66 34.68 25.29
CA ARG A 735 13.02 34.46 26.71
C ARG A 735 12.04 33.60 27.53
N SER A 736 10.92 33.13 26.98
CA SER A 736 9.76 32.78 27.83
C SER A 736 9.17 31.39 27.69
N GLU A 737 9.39 30.59 26.62
CA GLU A 737 8.54 29.41 26.37
C GLU A 737 9.33 28.18 25.87
N SER A 738 9.09 27.00 26.47
CA SER A 738 9.59 25.70 25.98
C SER A 738 8.50 25.09 25.10
N GLU A 739 8.66 25.17 23.78
CA GLU A 739 7.61 24.86 22.82
C GLU A 739 8.07 23.82 21.78
N TYR A 740 7.15 23.04 21.24
CA TYR A 740 7.32 22.21 20.06
C TYR A 740 6.38 22.81 19.01
N ILE A 741 6.91 23.08 17.82
CA ILE A 741 6.07 23.31 16.64
C ILE A 741 5.76 21.95 16.04
N VAL A 742 4.48 21.66 15.90
CA VAL A 742 3.98 20.41 15.35
C VAL A 742 3.02 20.65 14.19
N ILE A 743 2.99 19.70 13.26
CA ILE A 743 1.96 19.57 12.24
C ILE A 743 0.65 19.23 12.94
N GLY A 744 -0.39 20.01 12.72
CA GLY A 744 -1.66 19.87 13.42
C GLY A 744 -2.59 18.80 12.86
N ARG A 745 -2.04 17.64 12.55
CA ARG A 745 -2.81 16.43 12.26
C ARG A 745 -3.61 15.99 13.50
N ALA A 746 -4.65 15.19 13.27
CA ALA A 746 -5.41 14.61 14.36
C ALA A 746 -4.49 13.69 15.19
N VAL A 747 -4.38 13.98 16.49
CA VAL A 747 -3.58 13.21 17.45
C VAL A 747 -4.45 12.73 18.59
N ARG A 748 -4.09 11.59 19.18
CA ARG A 748 -4.71 11.11 20.42
C ARG A 748 -4.51 12.16 21.51
N ALA A 749 -5.55 12.39 22.31
CA ALA A 749 -5.52 13.43 23.31
C ALA A 749 -6.45 13.16 24.50
N ASP A 750 -5.98 13.50 25.70
CA ASP A 750 -6.71 13.37 26.96
C ASP A 750 -6.95 14.74 27.59
N VAL A 751 -8.17 14.98 28.10
CA VAL A 751 -8.47 16.20 28.85
C VAL A 751 -7.88 16.09 30.25
N ILE A 752 -7.07 17.06 30.66
CA ILE A 752 -6.44 17.09 31.99
C ILE A 752 -7.10 18.14 32.89
N ARG A 753 -7.61 19.25 32.33
CA ARG A 753 -8.29 20.33 33.07
C ARG A 753 -9.26 21.14 32.22
#